data_AF-A0A512M6Q7-F1
#
_entry.id   AF-A0A512M6Q7-F1
#
_cell.length_a   1.000
_cell.length_b   1.000
_cell.length_c   1.000
_cell.angle_alpha   90.00
_cell.angle_beta   90.00
_cell.angle_gamma   90.00
#
_symmetry.space_group_name_H-M   'P 1'
#
loop_
_entity.id
_entity.type
_entity.pdbx_description
1 polymer ?
#
loop_
_entity_poly.entity_id
_entity_poly.type
_entity_poly.pdbx_seq_one_letter_code
_entity_poly.pdbx_strand_id
1 'polypeptide(L)'
;MTWGPHKDLKAKPAEGGAIEITLEAGDPHFWTGVVPKQFDPVKHRVFEMEYFAPSGMESAILRFRIANGDMVIAGSEAMPLSETWQPWTFDLSRVPEKPAANHPEMRFHIALNGKAGSVMRIRNLRVREMNAAELQQVANREQIKAARLADDERIREYLDHQWPARIESVEISVQEITVQGMCSSVARLRLIGIAPETASHLAKASGGEEVKPDAAGHFKLSLPRQDPTTQRDRALWRWRLAEAGSETWVSSAEWPTKLGEGLGGKLPRMMVKHQKGLGGVPPIHDANHEIFQLGIGHVTLNMVVNALLRDKAAPGHAEWKCDGRTYYYNESMIRGTDVTLRNLHDKGIIVSCILLVGNHRHADGTPHSVMTHPEAEARGIYAMPNLTQEEAARLYAAAIRLLAERYDGGADHPGRINQWILHNEIDQAGTWTNMGDQPLARHLEAYMRSARVVHHTAQLFDRQSRVFMSLTHHWTKQSSGTGTYVVRDMIELFARMARAEGDFEWGVAYHPYPRDLRNPDTWKDTELTTDFDTHYITPKNIEVLPAFMKQERFLYQGKPRGILLSEQGFNSPTLSEPDQKRQAAGLVYVFRKLKSLPEIEAYHLHRYQDAPAGEGGLRLGIITETGEHKVGWDVYREIGTGSEAEKKFEEMAEGVMTKPE
;
A
#
# COMPACT_ATOMS: atom_id res chain seq x y z
N MET A 1 -6.30 -35.02 24.33
CA MET A 1 -5.03 -35.37 23.67
C MET A 1 -3.93 -35.33 24.72
N THR A 2 -2.94 -36.21 24.61
CA THR A 2 -1.79 -36.22 25.53
C THR A 2 -0.72 -35.24 25.06
N TRP A 3 0.29 -35.02 25.89
CA TRP A 3 1.53 -34.34 25.50
C TRP A 3 2.41 -35.25 24.65
N GLY A 4 3.14 -34.68 23.71
CA GLY A 4 3.98 -35.38 22.77
C GLY A 4 5.46 -34.97 22.83
N PRO A 5 6.21 -35.24 21.75
CA PRO A 5 7.58 -34.75 21.59
C PRO A 5 7.66 -33.23 21.75
N HIS A 6 8.85 -32.73 22.08
CA HIS A 6 9.13 -31.31 22.21
C HIS A 6 10.61 -31.02 21.97
N LYS A 7 10.93 -29.76 21.71
CA LYS A 7 12.29 -29.26 21.52
C LYS A 7 12.40 -27.85 22.11
N ASP A 8 13.60 -27.50 22.57
CA ASP A 8 13.96 -26.21 23.14
C ASP A 8 13.05 -25.78 24.30
N LEU A 9 12.57 -26.75 25.08
CA LEU A 9 11.81 -26.54 26.31
C LEU A 9 12.02 -27.68 27.31
N LYS A 10 11.84 -27.39 28.59
CA LYS A 10 11.74 -28.39 29.67
C LYS A 10 10.29 -28.58 30.06
N ALA A 11 9.84 -29.83 30.14
CA ALA A 11 8.48 -30.17 30.57
C ALA A 11 8.50 -31.09 31.79
N LYS A 12 7.66 -30.81 32.79
CA LYS A 12 7.44 -31.70 33.94
C LYS A 12 5.95 -31.76 34.32
N PRO A 13 5.46 -32.88 34.86
CA PRO A 13 4.09 -32.96 35.38
C PRO A 13 3.86 -31.94 36.50
N ALA A 14 2.65 -31.38 36.55
CA ALA A 14 2.16 -30.49 37.58
C ALA A 14 0.79 -30.96 38.12
N GLU A 15 0.33 -30.34 39.20
CA GLU A 15 -0.95 -30.70 39.82
C GLU A 15 -2.14 -30.55 38.87
N GLY A 16 -3.18 -31.37 39.08
CA GLY A 16 -4.41 -31.30 38.30
C GLY A 16 -4.26 -31.75 36.83
N GLY A 17 -3.28 -32.61 36.53
CA GLY A 17 -3.04 -33.12 35.17
C GLY A 17 -2.43 -32.10 34.22
N ALA A 18 -1.90 -31.00 34.77
CA ALA A 18 -1.19 -29.98 34.01
C ALA A 18 0.26 -30.38 33.72
N ILE A 19 0.85 -29.70 32.74
CA ILE A 19 2.28 -29.81 32.41
C ILE A 19 2.89 -28.43 32.56
N GLU A 20 3.91 -28.31 33.40
CA GLU A 20 4.71 -27.11 33.53
C GLU A 20 5.82 -27.15 32.48
N ILE A 21 5.89 -26.08 31.69
CA ILE A 21 6.82 -25.87 30.58
C ILE A 21 7.71 -24.68 30.95
N THR A 22 9.01 -24.84 30.75
CA THR A 22 10.00 -23.75 30.80
C THR A 22 10.65 -23.62 29.43
N LEU A 23 10.59 -22.44 28.83
CA LEU A 23 11.18 -22.17 27.52
C LEU A 23 12.72 -22.15 27.63
N GLU A 24 13.40 -22.77 26.68
CA GLU A 24 14.85 -22.62 26.50
C GLU A 24 15.14 -21.67 25.32
N ALA A 25 16.41 -21.35 25.10
CA ALA A 25 16.81 -20.59 23.92
C ALA A 25 16.68 -21.45 22.66
N GLY A 26 16.33 -20.85 21.51
CA GLY A 26 16.09 -21.55 20.25
C GLY A 26 14.65 -21.33 19.78
N ASP A 27 14.02 -22.39 19.27
CA ASP A 27 12.65 -22.37 18.77
C ASP A 27 11.76 -23.24 19.67
N PRO A 28 11.30 -22.78 20.86
CA PRO A 28 10.56 -23.62 21.79
C PRO A 28 9.24 -24.11 21.18
N HIS A 29 9.07 -25.43 21.06
CA HIS A 29 7.84 -26.00 20.51
C HIS A 29 7.57 -27.43 21.01
N PHE A 30 6.31 -27.83 20.90
CA PHE A 30 5.87 -29.20 21.20
C PHE A 30 4.82 -29.70 20.22
N TRP A 31 4.65 -31.02 20.20
CA TRP A 31 3.57 -31.69 19.52
C TRP A 31 2.59 -32.26 20.52
N THR A 32 1.33 -32.35 20.13
CA THR A 32 0.39 -33.20 20.85
C THR A 32 0.78 -34.67 20.72
N GLY A 33 0.18 -35.50 21.57
CA GLY A 33 -0.04 -36.91 21.28
C GLY A 33 -0.76 -37.09 19.95
N VAL A 34 -0.76 -38.34 19.45
CA VAL A 34 -1.49 -38.69 18.23
C VAL A 34 -2.96 -38.29 18.38
N VAL A 35 -3.50 -37.62 17.36
CA VAL A 35 -4.90 -37.16 17.36
C VAL A 35 -5.83 -38.39 17.47
N PRO A 36 -6.92 -38.34 18.26
CA PRO A 36 -7.75 -39.51 18.49
C PRO A 36 -8.41 -40.03 17.20
N LYS A 37 -8.67 -41.34 17.11
CA LYS A 37 -9.30 -41.97 15.92
C LYS A 37 -10.68 -41.39 15.60
N GLN A 38 -11.41 -40.91 16.60
CA GLN A 38 -12.72 -40.26 16.44
C GLN A 38 -12.64 -38.81 15.94
N PHE A 39 -11.45 -38.28 15.69
CA PHE A 39 -11.28 -36.94 15.14
C PHE A 39 -11.79 -36.86 13.71
N ASP A 40 -12.93 -36.18 13.59
CA ASP A 40 -13.49 -35.71 12.32
C ASP A 40 -13.14 -34.21 12.15
N PRO A 41 -12.29 -33.82 11.18
CA PRO A 41 -11.93 -32.42 10.95
C PRO A 41 -13.09 -31.57 10.40
N VAL A 42 -14.20 -32.17 9.98
CA VAL A 42 -15.42 -31.45 9.59
C VAL A 42 -16.24 -31.04 10.82
N LYS A 43 -16.27 -31.89 11.85
CA LYS A 43 -17.02 -31.63 13.10
C LYS A 43 -16.16 -30.90 14.15
N HIS A 44 -14.95 -31.38 14.39
CA HIS A 44 -14.06 -30.87 15.43
C HIS A 44 -13.22 -29.71 14.89
N ARG A 45 -13.87 -28.54 14.80
CA ARG A 45 -13.31 -27.34 14.16
C ARG A 45 -12.54 -26.42 15.11
N VAL A 46 -12.43 -26.77 16.39
CA VAL A 46 -11.68 -25.97 17.37
C VAL A 46 -10.59 -26.80 18.01
N PHE A 47 -9.35 -26.33 17.90
CA PHE A 47 -8.28 -26.77 18.80
C PHE A 47 -8.36 -25.93 20.08
N GLU A 48 -8.27 -26.56 21.25
CA GLU A 48 -8.31 -25.89 22.54
C GLU A 48 -7.28 -26.47 23.49
N MET A 49 -6.63 -25.60 24.25
CA MET A 49 -5.95 -25.94 25.49
C MET A 49 -6.25 -24.87 26.55
N GLU A 50 -5.99 -25.15 27.82
CA GLU A 50 -5.95 -24.12 28.86
C GLU A 50 -4.50 -23.83 29.23
N TYR A 51 -4.19 -22.56 29.50
CA TYR A 51 -2.87 -22.13 29.93
C TYR A 51 -2.91 -21.25 31.18
N PHE A 52 -1.81 -21.27 31.91
CA PHE A 52 -1.49 -20.38 33.03
C PHE A 52 -0.06 -19.88 32.80
N ALA A 53 0.14 -18.58 32.59
CA ALA A 53 1.42 -18.02 32.18
C ALA A 53 1.73 -16.74 32.96
N PRO A 54 2.35 -16.83 34.15
CA PRO A 54 2.55 -15.69 35.04
C PRO A 54 3.55 -14.66 34.49
N SER A 55 4.40 -15.03 33.54
CA SER A 55 5.28 -14.08 32.83
C SER A 55 4.68 -13.58 31.51
N GLY A 56 3.57 -14.16 31.06
CA GLY A 56 3.10 -14.08 29.68
C GLY A 56 4.06 -14.72 28.67
N MET A 57 3.57 -14.87 27.45
CA MET A 57 4.31 -15.22 26.24
C MET A 57 3.91 -14.22 25.14
N GLU A 58 4.74 -14.06 24.11
CA GLU A 58 4.42 -13.17 22.99
C GLU A 58 3.25 -13.76 22.17
N SER A 59 3.37 -15.02 21.76
CA SER A 59 2.32 -15.74 21.02
C SER A 59 2.55 -17.25 21.01
N ALA A 60 1.55 -17.99 20.54
CA ALA A 60 1.72 -19.37 20.11
C ALA A 60 1.18 -19.58 18.69
N ILE A 61 1.90 -20.39 17.91
CA ILE A 61 1.59 -20.71 16.52
C ILE A 61 1.11 -22.15 16.46
N LEU A 62 -0.14 -22.36 16.03
CA LEU A 62 -0.68 -23.69 15.75
C LEU A 62 -0.34 -24.10 14.32
N ARG A 63 0.18 -25.32 14.15
CA ARG A 63 0.39 -25.96 12.85
C ARG A 63 -0.18 -27.37 12.86
N PHE A 64 -0.58 -27.86 11.70
CA PHE A 64 -1.08 -29.22 11.54
C PHE A 64 -0.68 -29.82 10.19
N ARG A 65 -0.65 -31.15 10.13
CA ARG A 65 -0.38 -31.87 8.88
C ARG A 65 -1.65 -32.06 8.07
N ILE A 66 -1.58 -31.91 6.76
CA ILE A 66 -2.68 -32.19 5.83
C ILE A 66 -2.49 -33.55 5.13
N ALA A 67 -3.48 -34.01 4.36
CA ALA A 67 -3.51 -35.37 3.83
C ALA A 67 -2.31 -35.74 2.93
N ASN A 68 -1.72 -34.78 2.23
CA ASN A 68 -0.54 -35.01 1.37
C ASN A 68 0.79 -35.05 2.16
N GLY A 69 0.77 -34.79 3.46
CA GLY A 69 1.95 -34.77 4.33
C GLY A 69 2.51 -33.39 4.65
N ASP A 70 2.06 -32.33 3.96
CA ASP A 70 2.52 -30.97 4.19
C ASP A 70 2.06 -30.41 5.55
N MET A 71 2.84 -29.48 6.10
CA MET A 71 2.51 -28.76 7.32
C MET A 71 1.88 -27.41 6.97
N VAL A 72 0.68 -27.17 7.48
CA VAL A 72 -0.04 -25.91 7.35
C VAL A 72 0.01 -25.15 8.67
N ILE A 73 0.24 -23.84 8.60
CA ILE A 73 0.09 -22.94 9.73
C ILE A 73 -1.40 -22.61 9.87
N ALA A 74 -2.02 -23.04 10.96
CA ALA A 74 -3.41 -22.70 11.24
C ALA A 74 -3.51 -21.20 11.57
N GLY A 75 -2.60 -20.69 12.40
CA GLY A 75 -2.46 -19.28 12.72
C GLY A 75 -1.63 -19.05 13.99
N SER A 76 -1.54 -17.79 14.41
CA SER A 76 -0.80 -17.35 15.59
C SER A 76 -1.72 -16.52 16.47
N GLU A 77 -1.80 -16.85 17.75
CA GLU A 77 -2.65 -16.16 18.73
C GLU A 77 -1.79 -15.70 19.92
N ALA A 78 -2.08 -14.51 20.44
CA ALA A 78 -1.36 -13.97 21.60
C ALA A 78 -1.58 -14.84 22.85
N MET A 79 -0.58 -14.89 23.72
CA MET A 79 -0.63 -15.64 24.99
C MET A 79 -0.22 -14.74 26.17
N PRO A 80 -1.04 -13.74 26.50
CA PRO A 80 -0.69 -12.72 27.49
C PRO A 80 -0.46 -13.30 28.89
N LEU A 81 0.08 -12.46 29.78
CA LEU A 81 0.21 -12.78 31.18
C LEU A 81 -1.14 -13.20 31.76
N SER A 82 -1.15 -14.35 32.44
CA SER A 82 -2.30 -14.82 33.18
C SER A 82 -1.89 -15.56 34.44
N GLU A 83 -2.39 -15.08 35.57
CA GLU A 83 -2.33 -15.72 36.88
C GLU A 83 -3.56 -16.60 37.16
N THR A 84 -4.35 -16.88 36.13
CA THR A 84 -5.49 -17.81 36.16
C THR A 84 -5.48 -18.72 34.94
N TRP A 85 -6.21 -19.83 34.98
CA TRP A 85 -6.36 -20.69 33.81
C TRP A 85 -7.21 -19.98 32.74
N GLN A 86 -6.64 -19.79 31.56
CA GLN A 86 -7.29 -19.16 30.43
C GLN A 86 -7.40 -20.15 29.26
N PRO A 87 -8.52 -20.16 28.53
CA PRO A 87 -8.60 -20.92 27.30
C PRO A 87 -7.69 -20.30 26.24
N TRP A 88 -7.02 -21.16 25.47
CA TRP A 88 -6.37 -20.83 24.21
C TRP A 88 -7.03 -21.67 23.13
N THR A 89 -7.86 -21.02 22.32
CA THR A 89 -8.65 -21.67 21.27
C THR A 89 -8.18 -21.22 19.90
N PHE A 90 -8.21 -22.15 18.95
CA PHE A 90 -7.94 -21.87 17.56
C PHE A 90 -9.06 -22.44 16.69
N ASP A 91 -9.65 -21.58 15.87
CA ASP A 91 -10.66 -21.97 14.88
C ASP A 91 -9.96 -22.55 13.63
N LEU A 92 -9.98 -23.88 13.52
CA LEU A 92 -9.37 -24.63 12.42
C LEU A 92 -10.06 -24.39 11.07
N SER A 93 -11.24 -23.76 11.04
CA SER A 93 -11.92 -23.40 9.80
C SER A 93 -11.49 -22.06 9.20
N ARG A 94 -10.60 -21.32 9.86
CA ARG A 94 -10.01 -20.09 9.31
C ARG A 94 -9.04 -20.37 8.15
N VAL A 95 -8.53 -21.58 8.06
CA VAL A 95 -7.69 -22.05 6.95
C VAL A 95 -8.51 -23.00 6.06
N PRO A 96 -8.34 -22.94 4.73
CA PRO A 96 -9.09 -23.79 3.82
C PRO A 96 -8.71 -25.27 3.93
N GLU A 97 -7.44 -25.57 4.25
CA GLU A 97 -6.96 -26.93 4.42
C GLU A 97 -7.45 -27.56 5.72
N LYS A 98 -7.78 -28.84 5.65
CA LYS A 98 -8.24 -29.61 6.80
C LYS A 98 -7.10 -30.44 7.38
N PRO A 99 -6.98 -30.53 8.72
CA PRO A 99 -6.04 -31.46 9.34
C PRO A 99 -6.29 -32.89 8.87
N ALA A 100 -5.23 -33.67 8.66
CA ALA A 100 -5.33 -35.03 8.15
C ALA A 100 -6.18 -35.92 9.10
N ALA A 101 -7.31 -36.43 8.60
CA ALA A 101 -8.12 -37.40 9.31
C ALA A 101 -7.51 -38.81 9.20
N ASN A 102 -7.67 -39.63 10.24
CA ASN A 102 -7.27 -41.05 10.24
C ASN A 102 -5.78 -41.34 9.94
N HIS A 103 -4.91 -40.34 9.98
CA HIS A 103 -3.47 -40.52 9.75
C HIS A 103 -2.79 -40.96 11.07
N PRO A 104 -2.06 -42.09 11.10
CA PRO A 104 -1.58 -42.72 12.34
C PRO A 104 -0.56 -41.88 13.12
N GLU A 105 0.10 -40.93 12.44
CA GLU A 105 1.07 -40.01 13.05
C GLU A 105 0.55 -38.58 13.19
N MET A 106 -0.74 -38.34 12.94
CA MET A 106 -1.28 -36.99 12.98
C MET A 106 -1.12 -36.37 14.37
N ARG A 107 -0.51 -35.19 14.42
CA ARG A 107 -0.30 -34.40 15.64
C ARG A 107 -0.51 -32.92 15.30
N PHE A 108 -1.01 -32.17 16.28
CA PHE A 108 -0.91 -30.72 16.22
C PHE A 108 0.46 -30.30 16.74
N HIS A 109 1.05 -29.30 16.10
CA HIS A 109 2.34 -28.73 16.47
C HIS A 109 2.13 -27.30 16.96
N ILE A 110 2.68 -26.97 18.12
CA ILE A 110 2.55 -25.67 18.76
C ILE A 110 3.96 -25.11 18.94
N ALA A 111 4.28 -24.03 18.23
CA ALA A 111 5.48 -23.24 18.52
C ALA A 111 5.13 -22.08 19.44
N LEU A 112 5.99 -21.84 20.43
CA LEU A 112 5.81 -20.81 21.44
C LEU A 112 6.82 -19.68 21.16
N ASN A 113 6.35 -18.43 21.21
CA ASN A 113 7.20 -17.26 21.11
C ASN A 113 7.25 -16.59 22.48
N GLY A 114 8.43 -16.51 23.08
CA GLY A 114 8.62 -15.96 24.41
C GLY A 114 10.10 -15.94 24.80
N LYS A 115 10.41 -15.28 25.91
CA LYS A 115 11.78 -15.18 26.41
C LYS A 115 12.24 -16.52 26.99
N ALA A 116 13.50 -16.88 26.76
CA ALA A 116 14.11 -18.03 27.42
C ALA A 116 14.01 -17.88 28.95
N GLY A 117 13.64 -18.97 29.63
CA GLY A 117 13.36 -18.99 31.07
C GLY A 117 11.92 -18.67 31.45
N SER A 118 11.07 -18.21 30.52
CA SER A 118 9.64 -18.04 30.79
C SER A 118 8.98 -19.38 31.14
N VAL A 119 8.09 -19.36 32.13
CA VAL A 119 7.39 -20.55 32.64
C VAL A 119 5.90 -20.44 32.34
N MET A 120 5.30 -21.52 31.88
CA MET A 120 3.85 -21.65 31.74
C MET A 120 3.38 -23.03 32.16
N ARG A 121 2.09 -23.17 32.45
CA ARG A 121 1.44 -24.47 32.62
C ARG A 121 0.36 -24.60 31.58
N ILE A 122 0.20 -25.80 31.03
CA ILE A 122 -0.91 -26.13 30.12
C ILE A 122 -1.68 -27.35 30.61
N ARG A 123 -2.95 -27.45 30.22
CA ARG A 123 -3.77 -28.66 30.40
C ARG A 123 -4.89 -28.72 29.37
N ASN A 124 -5.67 -29.81 29.40
CA ASN A 124 -6.90 -29.95 28.62
C ASN A 124 -6.74 -29.81 27.09
N LEU A 125 -5.62 -30.27 26.52
CA LEU A 125 -5.41 -30.26 25.07
C LEU A 125 -6.47 -31.11 24.37
N ARG A 126 -7.30 -30.51 23.52
CA ARG A 126 -8.40 -31.19 22.83
C ARG A 126 -8.74 -30.55 21.50
N VAL A 127 -9.37 -31.34 20.65
CA VAL A 127 -10.12 -30.87 19.49
C VAL A 127 -11.59 -31.10 19.81
N ARG A 128 -12.43 -30.10 19.54
CA ARG A 128 -13.84 -30.15 19.86
C ARG A 128 -14.69 -29.48 18.79
N GLU A 129 -15.98 -29.74 18.85
CA GLU A 129 -16.96 -28.98 18.09
C GLU A 129 -17.01 -27.53 18.57
N MET A 130 -17.45 -26.64 17.67
CA MET A 130 -17.68 -25.24 18.02
C MET A 130 -18.87 -25.11 18.96
N ASN A 131 -18.76 -24.22 19.93
CA ASN A 131 -19.90 -23.82 20.74
C ASN A 131 -20.80 -22.83 19.97
N ALA A 132 -21.97 -22.50 20.53
CA ALA A 132 -22.94 -21.62 19.89
C ALA A 132 -22.37 -20.22 19.56
N ALA A 133 -21.52 -19.66 20.43
CA ALA A 133 -20.92 -18.35 20.20
C ALA A 133 -19.88 -18.39 19.07
N GLU A 134 -19.06 -19.43 19.01
CA GLU A 134 -18.08 -19.64 17.92
C GLU A 134 -18.78 -19.90 16.58
N LEU A 135 -19.87 -20.67 16.56
CA LEU A 135 -20.70 -20.86 15.37
C LEU A 135 -21.31 -19.52 14.90
N GLN A 136 -21.78 -18.68 15.82
CA GLN A 136 -22.27 -17.35 15.48
C GLN A 136 -21.16 -16.46 14.91
N GLN A 137 -19.95 -16.52 15.48
CA GLN A 137 -18.79 -15.78 14.95
C GLN A 137 -18.42 -16.24 13.54
N VAL A 138 -18.44 -17.56 13.26
CA VAL A 138 -18.25 -18.09 11.91
C VAL A 138 -19.32 -17.55 10.97
N ALA A 139 -20.60 -17.66 11.34
CA ALA A 139 -21.72 -17.19 10.52
C ALA A 139 -21.60 -15.69 10.21
N ASN A 140 -21.23 -14.87 11.20
CA ASN A 140 -21.00 -13.44 11.01
C ASN A 140 -19.86 -13.18 10.02
N ARG A 141 -18.73 -13.91 10.12
CA ARG A 141 -17.60 -13.76 9.19
C ARG A 141 -17.98 -14.15 7.76
N GLU A 142 -18.69 -15.25 7.59
CA GLU A 142 -19.16 -15.68 6.26
C GLU A 142 -20.17 -14.69 5.67
N GLN A 143 -21.06 -14.11 6.49
CA GLN A 143 -21.98 -13.06 6.05
C GLN A 143 -21.22 -11.79 5.61
N ILE A 144 -20.22 -11.36 6.37
CA ILE A 144 -19.37 -10.22 6.00
C ILE A 144 -18.63 -10.50 4.69
N LYS A 145 -18.05 -11.69 4.55
CA LYS A 145 -17.36 -12.12 3.31
C LYS A 145 -18.31 -12.14 2.11
N ALA A 146 -19.51 -12.70 2.26
CA ALA A 146 -20.52 -12.72 1.22
C ALA A 146 -20.97 -11.30 0.83
N ALA A 147 -21.17 -10.40 1.81
CA ALA A 147 -21.51 -9.01 1.53
C ALA A 147 -20.39 -8.27 0.78
N ARG A 148 -19.12 -8.52 1.11
CA ARG A 148 -17.96 -7.97 0.39
C ARG A 148 -17.87 -8.48 -1.04
N LEU A 149 -18.16 -9.76 -1.27
CA LEU A 149 -18.19 -10.36 -2.62
C LEU A 149 -19.34 -9.78 -3.45
N ALA A 150 -20.53 -9.63 -2.88
CA ALA A 150 -21.66 -8.98 -3.56
C ALA A 150 -21.37 -7.49 -3.88
N ASP A 151 -20.58 -6.80 -3.04
CA ASP A 151 -20.12 -5.44 -3.32
C ASP A 151 -19.11 -5.41 -4.49
N ASP A 152 -18.18 -6.37 -4.55
CA ASP A 152 -17.26 -6.56 -5.68
C ASP A 152 -18.00 -6.79 -7.01
N GLU A 153 -19.03 -7.65 -6.99
CA GLU A 153 -19.88 -7.92 -8.15
C GLU A 153 -20.60 -6.65 -8.62
N ARG A 154 -21.22 -5.89 -7.71
CA ARG A 154 -21.88 -4.62 -8.06
C ARG A 154 -20.94 -3.59 -8.67
N ILE A 155 -19.68 -3.54 -8.22
CA ILE A 155 -18.65 -2.68 -8.83
C ILE A 155 -18.39 -3.13 -10.27
N ARG A 156 -18.27 -4.43 -10.53
CA ARG A 156 -18.05 -4.95 -11.89
C ARG A 156 -19.25 -4.70 -12.79
N GLU A 157 -20.46 -4.98 -12.30
CA GLU A 157 -21.71 -4.68 -13.01
C GLU A 157 -21.80 -3.21 -13.40
N TYR A 158 -21.43 -2.30 -12.49
CA TYR A 158 -21.36 -0.86 -12.78
C TYR A 158 -20.36 -0.55 -13.91
N LEU A 159 -19.19 -1.19 -13.92
CA LEU A 159 -18.16 -1.00 -14.96
C LEU A 159 -18.53 -1.64 -16.31
N ASP A 160 -19.41 -2.65 -16.31
CA ASP A 160 -19.92 -3.32 -17.52
C ASP A 160 -21.19 -2.64 -18.06
N HIS A 161 -21.84 -1.79 -17.26
CA HIS A 161 -23.10 -1.17 -17.63
C HIS A 161 -22.93 -0.15 -18.76
N GLN A 162 -23.79 -0.27 -19.77
CA GLN A 162 -23.89 0.70 -20.86
C GLN A 162 -24.93 1.76 -20.51
N TRP A 163 -24.51 3.02 -20.50
CA TRP A 163 -25.35 4.11 -20.07
C TRP A 163 -25.96 4.87 -21.27
N PRO A 164 -27.26 5.23 -21.23
CA PRO A 164 -27.91 5.98 -22.31
C PRO A 164 -27.51 7.46 -22.35
N ALA A 165 -26.89 8.00 -21.30
CA ALA A 165 -26.36 9.35 -21.21
C ALA A 165 -24.89 9.33 -20.81
N ARG A 166 -24.16 10.39 -21.16
CA ARG A 166 -22.76 10.60 -20.75
C ARG A 166 -22.51 12.04 -20.32
N ILE A 167 -21.65 12.20 -19.33
CA ILE A 167 -21.01 13.48 -19.03
C ILE A 167 -19.68 13.48 -19.78
N GLU A 168 -19.40 14.52 -20.55
CA GLU A 168 -18.22 14.63 -21.41
C GLU A 168 -17.15 15.50 -20.78
N SER A 169 -17.54 16.47 -19.95
CA SER A 169 -16.59 17.24 -19.16
C SER A 169 -17.20 17.76 -17.87
N VAL A 170 -16.37 17.76 -16.84
CA VAL A 170 -16.55 18.47 -15.58
C VAL A 170 -15.37 19.42 -15.44
N GLU A 171 -15.63 20.72 -15.52
CA GLU A 171 -14.64 21.78 -15.39
C GLU A 171 -14.76 22.45 -14.03
N ILE A 172 -13.65 22.51 -13.29
CA ILE A 172 -13.59 23.20 -12.00
C ILE A 172 -12.93 24.56 -12.20
N SER A 173 -13.64 25.64 -11.88
CA SER A 173 -13.11 27.00 -11.88
C SER A 173 -13.01 27.55 -10.44
N VAL A 174 -12.55 28.79 -10.29
CA VAL A 174 -12.43 29.43 -8.96
C VAL A 174 -13.77 29.48 -8.23
N GLN A 175 -14.87 29.76 -8.92
CA GLN A 175 -16.19 29.98 -8.30
C GLN A 175 -17.27 29.00 -8.76
N GLU A 176 -17.11 28.38 -9.93
CA GLU A 176 -18.12 27.53 -10.56
C GLU A 176 -17.58 26.16 -10.96
N ILE A 177 -18.50 25.21 -11.09
CA ILE A 177 -18.32 23.91 -11.70
C ILE A 177 -19.21 23.88 -12.94
N THR A 178 -18.61 23.68 -14.11
CA THR A 178 -19.34 23.56 -15.37
C THR A 178 -19.37 22.09 -15.79
N VAL A 179 -20.57 21.54 -15.96
CA VAL A 179 -20.78 20.16 -16.42
C VAL A 179 -21.43 20.16 -17.78
N GLN A 180 -20.85 19.42 -18.72
CA GLN A 180 -21.32 19.30 -20.11
C GLN A 180 -21.43 17.83 -20.48
N GLY A 181 -22.41 17.49 -21.30
CA GLY A 181 -22.60 16.13 -21.77
C GLY A 181 -23.74 15.99 -22.75
N MET A 182 -24.14 14.74 -22.97
CA MET A 182 -25.13 14.37 -23.99
C MET A 182 -26.09 13.30 -23.48
N CYS A 183 -27.37 13.47 -23.81
CA CYS A 183 -28.45 12.49 -23.62
C CYS A 183 -29.53 12.70 -24.68
N SER A 184 -29.76 11.70 -25.52
CA SER A 184 -30.74 11.76 -26.61
C SER A 184 -32.04 10.99 -26.34
N SER A 185 -32.09 10.19 -25.27
CA SER A 185 -33.19 9.27 -24.97
C SER A 185 -34.05 9.67 -23.77
N VAL A 186 -33.62 10.64 -22.96
CA VAL A 186 -34.31 11.07 -21.74
C VAL A 186 -34.53 12.59 -21.77
N ALA A 187 -35.80 13.00 -21.76
CA ALA A 187 -36.17 14.41 -21.94
C ALA A 187 -35.94 15.28 -20.69
N ARG A 188 -35.96 14.70 -19.49
CA ARG A 188 -35.77 15.42 -18.23
C ARG A 188 -34.79 14.66 -17.33
N LEU A 189 -33.70 15.34 -17.00
CA LEU A 189 -32.59 14.78 -16.24
C LEU A 189 -32.39 15.53 -14.93
N ARG A 190 -31.69 14.90 -14.00
CA ARG A 190 -31.13 15.54 -12.81
C ARG A 190 -29.63 15.28 -12.75
N LEU A 191 -28.87 16.32 -12.49
CA LEU A 191 -27.44 16.21 -12.22
C LEU A 191 -27.20 16.17 -10.71
N ILE A 192 -26.56 15.10 -10.26
CA ILE A 192 -26.33 14.82 -8.84
C ILE A 192 -24.84 14.79 -8.58
N GLY A 193 -24.41 15.54 -7.57
CA GLY A 193 -23.04 15.51 -7.06
C GLY A 193 -22.82 14.36 -6.08
N ILE A 194 -21.74 13.62 -6.24
CA ILE A 194 -21.32 12.51 -5.38
C ILE A 194 -20.00 12.90 -4.72
N ALA A 195 -20.04 13.06 -3.40
CA ALA A 195 -18.86 13.41 -2.61
C ALA A 195 -17.86 12.23 -2.50
N PRO A 196 -16.56 12.49 -2.22
CA PRO A 196 -15.52 11.45 -2.17
C PRO A 196 -15.79 10.28 -1.21
N GLU A 197 -16.54 10.54 -0.13
CA GLU A 197 -16.90 9.54 0.88
C GLU A 197 -17.94 8.51 0.40
N THR A 198 -18.53 8.71 -0.78
CA THR A 198 -19.56 7.82 -1.35
C THR A 198 -19.05 7.17 -2.63
N ALA A 199 -19.06 5.84 -2.66
CA ALA A 199 -18.77 5.06 -3.87
C ALA A 199 -19.89 5.20 -4.91
N SER A 200 -19.55 5.25 -6.20
CA SER A 200 -20.52 5.51 -7.27
C SER A 200 -21.62 4.46 -7.37
N HIS A 201 -21.29 3.18 -7.17
CA HIS A 201 -22.25 2.06 -7.18
C HIS A 201 -23.16 2.02 -5.94
N LEU A 202 -22.84 2.80 -4.91
CA LEU A 202 -23.64 2.94 -3.67
C LEU A 202 -24.39 4.29 -3.61
N ALA A 203 -24.11 5.20 -4.53
CA ALA A 203 -24.74 6.52 -4.55
C ALA A 203 -26.24 6.43 -4.84
N LYS A 204 -27.03 7.23 -4.12
CA LYS A 204 -28.48 7.33 -4.30
C LYS A 204 -28.84 8.47 -5.23
N ALA A 205 -29.82 8.25 -6.11
CA ALA A 205 -30.30 9.23 -7.06
C ALA A 205 -31.29 10.25 -6.42
N SER A 206 -30.91 10.84 -5.29
CA SER A 206 -31.74 11.81 -4.55
C SER A 206 -31.27 13.25 -4.73
N GLY A 207 -32.20 14.20 -4.83
CA GLY A 207 -31.90 15.62 -5.04
C GLY A 207 -31.36 15.92 -6.44
N GLY A 208 -30.47 16.90 -6.54
CA GLY A 208 -29.81 17.31 -7.77
C GLY A 208 -30.52 18.43 -8.53
N GLU A 209 -29.83 18.94 -9.54
CA GLU A 209 -30.25 20.09 -10.34
C GLU A 209 -30.89 19.63 -11.65
N GLU A 210 -32.01 20.24 -12.04
CA GLU A 210 -32.68 19.86 -13.29
C GLU A 210 -31.79 20.19 -14.50
N VAL A 211 -31.63 19.20 -15.38
CA VAL A 211 -30.91 19.34 -16.65
C VAL A 211 -31.89 19.13 -17.79
N LYS A 212 -31.86 20.05 -18.76
CA LYS A 212 -32.65 20.00 -19.99
C LYS A 212 -31.71 19.94 -21.19
N PRO A 213 -31.55 18.76 -21.81
CA PRO A 213 -30.84 18.65 -23.08
C PRO A 213 -31.51 19.51 -24.17
N ASP A 214 -30.71 20.02 -25.10
CA ASP A 214 -31.19 20.70 -26.29
C ASP A 214 -31.77 19.71 -27.32
N ALA A 215 -32.24 20.22 -28.47
CA ALA A 215 -32.82 19.38 -29.52
C ALA A 215 -31.83 18.35 -30.12
N ALA A 216 -30.52 18.56 -29.97
CA ALA A 216 -29.48 17.64 -30.37
C ALA A 216 -29.03 16.70 -29.22
N GLY A 217 -29.64 16.84 -28.03
CA GLY A 217 -29.34 16.05 -26.85
C GLY A 217 -28.17 16.57 -26.02
N HIS A 218 -27.59 17.73 -26.31
CA HIS A 218 -26.48 18.30 -25.53
C HIS A 218 -26.99 19.11 -24.34
N PHE A 219 -26.24 19.13 -23.25
CA PHE A 219 -26.52 20.02 -22.13
C PHE A 219 -25.26 20.68 -21.59
N LYS A 220 -25.46 21.82 -20.94
CA LYS A 220 -24.44 22.53 -20.16
C LYS A 220 -25.09 23.14 -18.92
N LEU A 221 -24.49 22.91 -17.77
CA LEU A 221 -24.93 23.48 -16.49
C LEU A 221 -23.72 24.06 -15.75
N SER A 222 -23.89 25.25 -15.17
CA SER A 222 -22.93 25.85 -14.24
C SER A 222 -23.51 25.84 -12.83
N LEU A 223 -22.69 25.43 -11.87
CA LEU A 223 -23.04 25.27 -10.45
C LEU A 223 -22.02 25.99 -9.58
N PRO A 224 -22.39 26.52 -8.40
CA PRO A 224 -21.41 27.06 -7.45
C PRO A 224 -20.36 26.02 -7.05
N ARG A 225 -19.07 26.35 -7.00
CA ARG A 225 -18.04 25.42 -6.52
C ARG A 225 -18.21 25.13 -5.03
N GLN A 226 -18.42 26.17 -4.24
CA GLN A 226 -18.79 25.99 -2.84
C GLN A 226 -20.28 25.65 -2.75
N ASP A 227 -20.58 24.59 -2.02
CA ASP A 227 -21.96 24.22 -1.73
C ASP A 227 -22.63 25.35 -0.92
N PRO A 228 -23.73 25.96 -1.40
CA PRO A 228 -24.33 27.13 -0.73
C PRO A 228 -24.80 26.84 0.70
N THR A 229 -25.16 25.59 0.99
CA THR A 229 -25.73 25.17 2.28
C THR A 229 -24.64 24.76 3.27
N THR A 230 -23.70 23.93 2.83
CA THR A 230 -22.68 23.30 3.68
C THR A 230 -21.33 24.00 3.63
N GLN A 231 -21.15 24.93 2.69
CA GLN A 231 -19.88 25.61 2.37
C GLN A 231 -18.74 24.68 1.97
N ARG A 232 -19.06 23.40 1.68
CA ARG A 232 -18.09 22.40 1.23
C ARG A 232 -17.61 22.73 -0.18
N ASP A 233 -16.30 22.65 -0.40
CA ASP A 233 -15.69 22.71 -1.72
C ASP A 233 -16.06 21.45 -2.52
N ARG A 234 -16.81 21.64 -3.63
CA ARG A 234 -17.24 20.58 -4.53
C ARG A 234 -16.23 20.28 -5.63
N ALA A 235 -15.02 20.85 -5.59
CA ALA A 235 -13.95 20.57 -6.55
C ALA A 235 -13.52 19.09 -6.61
N LEU A 236 -13.77 18.33 -5.55
CA LEU A 236 -13.46 16.90 -5.48
C LEU A 236 -14.69 16.01 -5.70
N TRP A 237 -15.82 16.57 -6.11
CA TRP A 237 -17.05 15.79 -6.29
C TRP A 237 -17.11 15.22 -7.71
N ARG A 238 -17.65 14.01 -7.80
CA ARG A 238 -18.10 13.45 -9.08
C ARG A 238 -19.50 13.93 -9.40
N TRP A 239 -19.89 13.85 -10.66
CA TRP A 239 -21.23 14.19 -11.11
C TRP A 239 -21.86 13.03 -11.86
N ARG A 240 -23.16 12.82 -11.70
CA ARG A 240 -23.88 11.71 -12.33
C ARG A 240 -25.31 12.14 -12.71
N LEU A 241 -25.81 11.59 -13.81
CA LEU A 241 -27.14 11.87 -14.33
C LEU A 241 -28.13 10.79 -13.90
N ALA A 242 -29.28 11.23 -13.38
CA ALA A 242 -30.46 10.41 -13.15
C ALA A 242 -31.65 10.94 -13.96
N GLU A 243 -32.63 10.09 -14.19
CA GLU A 243 -33.91 10.53 -14.75
C GLU A 243 -34.69 11.37 -13.71
N ALA A 244 -35.37 12.42 -14.19
CA ALA A 244 -36.16 13.29 -13.32
C ALA A 244 -37.39 12.54 -12.77
N GLY A 245 -37.55 12.54 -11.44
CA GLY A 245 -38.69 11.88 -10.78
C GLY A 245 -38.55 10.37 -10.57
N SER A 246 -37.42 9.76 -10.93
CA SER A 246 -37.12 8.34 -10.67
C SER A 246 -35.78 8.17 -9.95
N GLU A 247 -35.54 7.03 -9.33
CA GLU A 247 -34.22 6.69 -8.74
C GLU A 247 -33.24 6.08 -9.76
N THR A 248 -33.59 6.10 -11.05
CA THR A 248 -32.84 5.45 -12.11
C THR A 248 -31.66 6.29 -12.57
N TRP A 249 -30.45 5.75 -12.41
CA TRP A 249 -29.24 6.32 -13.01
C TRP A 249 -29.23 6.12 -14.53
N VAL A 250 -28.81 7.13 -15.28
CA VAL A 250 -28.75 7.10 -16.74
C VAL A 250 -27.35 7.38 -17.30
N SER A 251 -26.38 7.68 -16.43
CA SER A 251 -24.95 7.80 -16.77
C SER A 251 -24.07 7.09 -15.75
N SER A 252 -22.80 6.83 -16.10
CA SER A 252 -21.74 6.66 -15.11
C SER A 252 -21.51 7.98 -14.36
N ALA A 253 -20.87 7.90 -13.20
CA ALA A 253 -20.35 9.09 -12.53
C ALA A 253 -19.09 9.59 -13.27
N GLU A 254 -18.85 10.90 -13.25
CA GLU A 254 -17.71 11.54 -13.90
C GLU A 254 -16.95 12.41 -12.92
N TRP A 255 -15.64 12.18 -12.77
CA TRP A 255 -14.75 13.02 -11.99
C TRP A 255 -14.44 14.34 -12.70
N PRO A 256 -13.87 15.35 -12.00
CA PRO A 256 -13.28 16.52 -12.63
C PRO A 256 -12.34 16.14 -13.79
N THR A 257 -12.61 16.67 -14.98
CA THR A 257 -11.86 16.36 -16.21
C THR A 257 -10.84 17.44 -16.57
N LYS A 258 -11.07 18.68 -16.11
CA LYS A 258 -10.18 19.81 -16.38
C LYS A 258 -10.32 20.91 -15.34
N LEU A 259 -9.25 21.68 -15.18
CA LEU A 259 -9.24 22.90 -14.39
C LEU A 259 -9.38 24.13 -15.28
N GLY A 260 -10.35 24.97 -14.96
CA GLY A 260 -10.57 26.28 -15.57
C GLY A 260 -9.47 27.28 -15.25
N GLU A 261 -9.59 28.48 -15.80
CA GLU A 261 -8.60 29.53 -15.58
C GLU A 261 -8.55 29.97 -14.10
N GLY A 262 -7.35 30.34 -13.63
CA GLY A 262 -7.12 30.80 -12.26
C GLY A 262 -6.87 29.70 -11.21
N LEU A 263 -6.99 28.42 -11.58
CA LEU A 263 -6.62 27.28 -10.71
C LEU A 263 -5.36 26.56 -11.22
N GLY A 264 -4.60 25.99 -10.28
CA GLY A 264 -3.38 25.24 -10.55
C GLY A 264 -2.25 26.14 -11.03
N GLY A 265 -1.18 26.22 -10.24
CA GLY A 265 0.05 26.92 -10.57
C GLY A 265 0.55 26.54 -11.95
N LYS A 266 1.00 27.53 -12.71
CA LYS A 266 1.45 27.38 -14.11
C LYS A 266 2.95 27.05 -14.21
N LEU A 267 3.54 26.49 -13.16
CA LEU A 267 4.95 26.13 -13.18
C LEU A 267 5.18 24.99 -14.18
N PRO A 268 6.25 25.07 -14.99
CA PRO A 268 6.55 24.02 -15.96
C PRO A 268 6.85 22.70 -15.24
N ARG A 269 6.71 21.60 -15.98
CA ARG A 269 7.16 20.29 -15.51
C ARG A 269 8.67 20.34 -15.29
N MET A 270 9.11 19.91 -14.11
CA MET A 270 10.54 19.74 -13.84
C MET A 270 11.08 18.57 -14.65
N MET A 271 12.26 18.77 -15.24
CA MET A 271 12.97 17.78 -16.04
C MET A 271 14.39 17.67 -15.49
N VAL A 272 14.89 16.44 -15.37
CA VAL A 272 16.27 16.18 -14.96
C VAL A 272 17.03 15.42 -16.04
N LYS A 273 18.35 15.49 -16.00
CA LYS A 273 19.23 14.91 -17.02
C LYS A 273 19.37 13.39 -16.91
N HIS A 274 19.08 12.82 -15.75
CA HIS A 274 19.31 11.41 -15.45
C HIS A 274 18.29 10.88 -14.44
N GLN A 275 17.87 9.62 -14.58
CA GLN A 275 16.88 8.96 -13.72
C GLN A 275 17.37 8.71 -12.27
N LYS A 276 18.58 9.16 -11.90
CA LYS A 276 19.22 8.80 -10.63
C LYS A 276 18.50 9.48 -9.46
N GLY A 277 18.09 8.72 -8.45
CA GLY A 277 17.45 9.26 -7.26
C GLY A 277 17.57 8.38 -6.02
N LEU A 278 17.16 8.91 -4.87
CA LEU A 278 17.27 8.19 -3.60
C LEU A 278 15.91 7.97 -2.94
N GLY A 279 15.68 6.75 -2.47
CA GLY A 279 14.51 6.37 -1.69
C GLY A 279 14.70 6.69 -0.20
N GLY A 280 13.67 7.23 0.44
CA GLY A 280 13.61 7.41 1.89
C GLY A 280 14.74 8.29 2.45
N VAL A 281 14.96 9.46 1.85
CA VAL A 281 16.07 10.34 2.23
C VAL A 281 15.94 10.80 3.69
N PRO A 282 17.07 10.93 4.43
CA PRO A 282 17.04 11.49 5.77
C PRO A 282 16.60 12.96 5.74
N PRO A 283 16.19 13.55 6.88
CA PRO A 283 16.01 14.99 6.99
C PRO A 283 17.27 15.74 6.52
N ILE A 284 17.12 16.64 5.53
CA ILE A 284 18.24 17.37 4.94
C ILE A 284 18.26 18.77 5.55
N HIS A 285 18.96 18.92 6.68
CA HIS A 285 19.07 20.21 7.37
C HIS A 285 20.18 21.12 6.84
N ASP A 286 21.15 20.56 6.12
CA ASP A 286 22.29 21.29 5.55
C ASP A 286 22.17 21.39 4.02
N ALA A 287 22.28 22.61 3.48
CA ALA A 287 22.29 22.87 2.04
C ALA A 287 23.52 22.27 1.31
N ASN A 288 24.55 21.87 2.06
CA ASN A 288 25.76 21.21 1.56
C ASN A 288 25.84 19.72 1.94
N HIS A 289 24.72 19.12 2.34
CA HIS A 289 24.65 17.69 2.66
C HIS A 289 25.28 16.83 1.55
N GLU A 290 26.08 15.83 1.93
CA GLU A 290 26.89 15.01 1.00
C GLU A 290 26.05 14.27 -0.05
N ILE A 291 24.77 14.02 0.24
CA ILE A 291 23.80 13.44 -0.71
C ILE A 291 23.79 14.14 -2.07
N PHE A 292 24.06 15.46 -2.10
CA PHE A 292 24.09 16.22 -3.35
C PHE A 292 25.31 15.90 -4.22
N GLN A 293 26.37 15.32 -3.66
CA GLN A 293 27.54 14.87 -4.42
C GLN A 293 27.19 13.71 -5.35
N LEU A 294 26.14 12.94 -5.05
CA LEU A 294 25.73 11.76 -5.84
C LEU A 294 25.14 12.11 -7.21
N GLY A 295 24.86 13.39 -7.48
CA GLY A 295 24.26 13.84 -8.74
C GLY A 295 22.83 13.31 -8.94
N ILE A 296 22.07 13.19 -7.84
CA ILE A 296 20.67 12.77 -7.87
C ILE A 296 19.76 13.87 -8.46
N GLY A 297 18.79 13.45 -9.26
CA GLY A 297 17.71 14.30 -9.79
C GLY A 297 16.36 14.03 -9.15
N HIS A 298 16.22 12.93 -8.40
CA HIS A 298 14.94 12.55 -7.78
C HIS A 298 15.12 12.08 -6.33
N VAL A 299 14.10 12.28 -5.51
CA VAL A 299 14.02 11.70 -4.16
C VAL A 299 12.60 11.27 -3.81
N THR A 300 12.47 10.27 -2.93
CA THR A 300 11.21 10.02 -2.22
C THR A 300 11.24 10.54 -0.79
N LEU A 301 10.09 11.03 -0.33
CA LEU A 301 9.83 11.43 1.06
C LEU A 301 8.55 10.76 1.55
N ASN A 302 8.57 10.24 2.77
CA ASN A 302 7.40 9.61 3.37
C ASN A 302 6.62 10.61 4.23
N MET A 303 5.30 10.65 4.08
CA MET A 303 4.42 11.51 4.85
C MET A 303 3.27 10.71 5.45
N VAL A 304 3.30 10.55 6.77
CA VAL A 304 2.22 9.90 7.54
C VAL A 304 1.14 10.94 7.84
N VAL A 305 0.11 11.01 7.01
CA VAL A 305 -0.83 12.15 6.99
C VAL A 305 -1.68 12.26 8.26
N ASN A 306 -1.96 11.15 8.94
CA ASN A 306 -2.67 11.15 10.23
C ASN A 306 -1.77 11.48 11.44
N ALA A 307 -0.45 11.58 11.25
CA ALA A 307 0.47 12.18 12.20
C ALA A 307 0.72 13.68 11.92
N LEU A 308 0.50 14.10 10.66
CA LEU A 308 0.63 15.47 10.21
C LEU A 308 -0.54 16.36 10.65
N LEU A 309 -1.77 15.92 10.40
CA LEU A 309 -2.98 16.74 10.60
C LEU A 309 -4.01 16.03 11.48
N ARG A 310 -4.64 16.79 12.38
CA ARG A 310 -5.73 16.34 13.24
C ARG A 310 -6.89 17.34 13.26
N ASP A 311 -8.04 16.89 13.72
CA ASP A 311 -9.29 17.65 13.86
C ASP A 311 -9.45 18.30 15.25
N LYS A 312 -8.55 18.01 16.19
CA LYS A 312 -8.58 18.54 17.57
C LYS A 312 -7.28 19.21 17.95
N ALA A 313 -7.37 20.29 18.73
CA ALA A 313 -6.20 20.98 19.26
C ALA A 313 -5.34 20.04 20.12
N ALA A 314 -4.02 20.20 20.06
CA ALA A 314 -3.07 19.47 20.88
C ALA A 314 -1.76 20.28 21.03
N PRO A 315 -0.99 20.08 22.10
CA PRO A 315 0.34 20.69 22.23
C PRO A 315 1.23 20.43 21.00
N GLY A 316 1.98 21.44 20.57
CA GLY A 316 2.87 21.38 19.40
C GLY A 316 2.15 21.32 18.04
N HIS A 317 0.85 21.63 18.00
CA HIS A 317 0.08 21.72 16.76
C HIS A 317 -0.49 23.14 16.58
N ALA A 318 -0.33 23.69 15.37
CA ALA A 318 -0.80 25.03 15.03
C ALA A 318 -2.14 24.97 14.28
N GLU A 319 -2.98 25.97 14.53
CA GLU A 319 -4.29 26.12 13.89
C GLU A 319 -4.15 26.40 12.38
N TRP A 320 -4.97 25.74 11.57
CA TRP A 320 -5.11 25.99 10.14
C TRP A 320 -6.56 25.84 9.69
N LYS A 321 -7.08 26.79 8.91
CA LYS A 321 -8.47 26.79 8.44
C LYS A 321 -8.54 26.32 7.00
N CYS A 322 -9.40 25.34 6.74
CA CYS A 322 -9.62 24.77 5.42
C CYS A 322 -11.07 24.34 5.28
N ASP A 323 -11.70 24.68 4.16
CA ASP A 323 -13.05 24.21 3.80
C ASP A 323 -14.10 24.48 4.92
N GLY A 324 -14.05 25.67 5.51
CA GLY A 324 -14.95 26.07 6.60
C GLY A 324 -14.72 25.35 7.94
N ARG A 325 -13.65 24.54 8.07
CA ARG A 325 -13.27 23.84 9.31
C ARG A 325 -11.90 24.29 9.80
N THR A 326 -11.70 24.12 11.11
CA THR A 326 -10.40 24.31 11.75
C THR A 326 -9.73 22.95 11.97
N TYR A 327 -8.50 22.83 11.49
CA TYR A 327 -7.61 21.69 11.70
C TYR A 327 -6.35 22.14 12.41
N TYR A 328 -5.54 21.18 12.88
CA TYR A 328 -4.31 21.46 13.61
C TYR A 328 -3.18 20.60 13.04
N TYR A 329 -2.14 21.24 12.51
CA TYR A 329 -0.99 20.54 11.93
C TYR A 329 0.18 20.47 12.90
N ASN A 330 0.95 19.39 12.84
CA ASN A 330 2.16 19.19 13.63
C ASN A 330 3.25 20.16 13.19
N GLU A 331 3.56 21.16 14.03
CA GLU A 331 4.49 22.23 13.66
C GLU A 331 5.92 21.74 13.46
N SER A 332 6.36 20.76 14.26
CA SER A 332 7.72 20.24 14.18
C SER A 332 7.93 19.48 12.87
N MET A 333 6.94 18.66 12.49
CA MET A 333 6.96 17.93 11.23
C MET A 333 6.96 18.86 10.03
N ILE A 334 6.13 19.92 10.03
CA ILE A 334 6.11 20.93 8.97
C ILE A 334 7.46 21.64 8.88
N ARG A 335 8.02 22.14 9.99
CA ARG A 335 9.32 22.84 9.95
C ARG A 335 10.45 21.96 9.40
N GLY A 336 10.52 20.69 9.81
CA GLY A 336 11.52 19.75 9.29
C GLY A 336 11.35 19.48 7.79
N THR A 337 10.10 19.36 7.35
CA THR A 337 9.74 19.15 5.94
C THR A 337 10.07 20.39 5.10
N ASP A 338 9.79 21.60 5.60
CA ASP A 338 10.12 22.87 4.93
C ASP A 338 11.61 22.99 4.64
N VAL A 339 12.45 22.70 5.64
CA VAL A 339 13.90 22.80 5.48
C VAL A 339 14.41 21.79 4.46
N THR A 340 13.92 20.56 4.54
CA THR A 340 14.30 19.48 3.61
C THR A 340 13.88 19.82 2.18
N LEU A 341 12.63 20.22 1.97
CA LEU A 341 12.11 20.55 0.64
C LEU A 341 12.78 21.79 0.06
N ARG A 342 13.19 22.77 0.88
CA ARG A 342 13.91 23.95 0.39
C ARG A 342 15.27 23.56 -0.17
N ASN A 343 16.02 22.77 0.59
CA ASN A 343 17.32 22.29 0.17
C ASN A 343 17.25 21.43 -1.11
N LEU A 344 16.19 20.63 -1.26
CA LEU A 344 15.96 19.84 -2.48
C LEU A 344 15.57 20.73 -3.68
N HIS A 345 14.66 21.67 -3.45
CA HIS A 345 14.16 22.61 -4.45
C HIS A 345 15.28 23.50 -5.00
N ASP A 346 16.15 24.03 -4.13
CA ASP A 346 17.29 24.87 -4.51
C ASP A 346 18.32 24.12 -5.37
N LYS A 347 18.32 22.77 -5.32
CA LYS A 347 19.14 21.90 -6.17
C LYS A 347 18.41 21.41 -7.42
N GLY A 348 17.16 21.82 -7.64
CA GLY A 348 16.35 21.41 -8.79
C GLY A 348 15.97 19.92 -8.76
N ILE A 349 15.87 19.32 -7.58
CA ILE A 349 15.54 17.90 -7.42
C ILE A 349 14.03 17.69 -7.44
N ILE A 350 13.58 16.68 -8.19
CA ILE A 350 12.18 16.26 -8.25
C ILE A 350 11.82 15.46 -7.00
N VAL A 351 10.74 15.85 -6.32
CA VAL A 351 10.28 15.19 -5.10
C VAL A 351 9.04 14.35 -5.39
N SER A 352 9.10 13.07 -5.03
CA SER A 352 7.96 12.16 -4.97
C SER A 352 7.56 11.91 -3.51
N CYS A 353 6.39 12.39 -3.09
CA CYS A 353 5.89 12.19 -1.74
C CYS A 353 5.08 10.89 -1.66
N ILE A 354 5.51 9.94 -0.82
CA ILE A 354 4.73 8.75 -0.46
C ILE A 354 3.76 9.11 0.66
N LEU A 355 2.47 9.02 0.38
CA LEU A 355 1.41 9.33 1.34
C LEU A 355 1.00 8.07 2.10
N LEU A 356 1.00 8.12 3.43
CA LEU A 356 0.75 6.97 4.30
C LEU A 356 -0.29 7.31 5.37
N VAL A 357 -1.15 6.35 5.72
CA VAL A 357 -2.05 6.45 6.88
C VAL A 357 -1.64 5.40 7.90
N GLY A 358 -1.11 5.82 9.05
CA GLY A 358 -0.73 4.90 10.13
C GLY A 358 -1.92 4.11 10.66
N ASN A 359 -1.72 2.81 10.93
CA ASN A 359 -2.76 1.90 11.42
C ASN A 359 -2.69 1.65 12.94
N HIS A 360 -2.24 2.64 13.72
CA HIS A 360 -2.17 2.54 15.17
C HIS A 360 -3.56 2.38 15.79
N ARG A 361 -3.67 1.55 16.83
CA ARG A 361 -4.93 1.17 17.48
C ARG A 361 -4.86 1.27 18.99
N HIS A 362 -6.01 1.60 19.57
CA HIS A 362 -6.24 1.56 21.01
C HIS A 362 -6.25 0.10 21.48
N ALA A 363 -6.17 -0.12 22.80
CA ALA A 363 -6.18 -1.46 23.39
C ALA A 363 -7.47 -2.24 23.10
N ASP A 364 -8.58 -1.54 22.82
CA ASP A 364 -9.86 -2.13 22.41
C ASP A 364 -9.93 -2.47 20.90
N GLY A 365 -8.85 -2.21 20.15
CA GLY A 365 -8.74 -2.47 18.72
C GLY A 365 -9.26 -1.35 17.82
N THR A 366 -9.83 -0.27 18.38
CA THR A 366 -10.32 0.87 17.59
C THR A 366 -9.15 1.69 17.03
N PRO A 367 -9.25 2.23 15.81
CA PRO A 367 -8.19 3.07 15.24
C PRO A 367 -7.94 4.35 16.04
N HIS A 368 -6.68 4.75 16.19
CA HIS A 368 -6.29 6.02 16.82
C HIS A 368 -6.73 7.26 16.03
N SER A 369 -6.95 7.10 14.72
CA SER A 369 -7.35 8.19 13.83
C SER A 369 -8.57 7.79 13.02
N VAL A 370 -9.51 8.73 12.87
CA VAL A 370 -10.66 8.55 11.97
C VAL A 370 -10.25 8.39 10.51
N MET A 371 -9.03 8.82 10.13
CA MET A 371 -8.49 8.59 8.78
C MET A 371 -8.18 7.12 8.49
N THR A 372 -8.05 6.25 9.48
CA THR A 372 -7.76 4.83 9.28
C THR A 372 -9.02 4.09 8.84
N HIS A 373 -8.96 3.30 7.74
CA HIS A 373 -10.13 2.56 7.24
C HIS A 373 -10.77 1.71 8.35
N PRO A 374 -12.10 1.75 8.53
CA PRO A 374 -12.78 1.08 9.65
C PRO A 374 -12.63 -0.45 9.62
N GLU A 375 -12.51 -1.03 8.43
CA GLU A 375 -12.28 -2.47 8.25
C GLU A 375 -10.81 -2.88 8.30
N ALA A 376 -9.87 -1.94 8.48
CA ALA A 376 -8.48 -2.31 8.62
C ALA A 376 -8.30 -3.22 9.85
N GLU A 377 -7.34 -4.14 9.76
CA GLU A 377 -6.98 -5.11 10.79
C GLU A 377 -5.70 -4.66 11.50
N ALA A 378 -5.52 -5.06 12.76
CA ALA A 378 -4.35 -4.65 13.56
C ALA A 378 -2.99 -5.12 13.01
N ARG A 379 -2.97 -6.11 12.11
CA ARG A 379 -1.75 -6.65 11.51
C ARG A 379 -1.06 -5.71 10.51
N GLY A 380 -1.80 -4.76 9.94
CA GLY A 380 -1.25 -3.81 8.97
C GLY A 380 -0.40 -2.74 9.65
N ILE A 381 0.70 -2.33 9.03
CA ILE A 381 1.54 -1.19 9.45
C ILE A 381 0.83 0.12 9.07
N TYR A 382 0.34 0.19 7.83
CA TYR A 382 -0.46 1.28 7.30
C TYR A 382 -1.83 0.78 6.85
N ALA A 383 -2.76 1.71 6.70
CA ALA A 383 -4.13 1.47 6.30
C ALA A 383 -4.49 2.23 5.02
N MET A 384 -5.51 1.75 4.31
CA MET A 384 -6.23 2.58 3.35
C MET A 384 -6.85 3.79 4.09
N PRO A 385 -6.93 4.98 3.50
CA PRO A 385 -7.69 6.09 4.08
C PRO A 385 -9.18 5.73 4.19
N ASN A 386 -9.79 6.13 5.31
CA ASN A 386 -11.23 6.04 5.52
C ASN A 386 -11.94 7.10 4.68
N LEU A 387 -12.42 6.66 3.53
CA LEU A 387 -13.32 7.42 2.68
C LEU A 387 -14.75 6.87 2.76
N THR A 388 -15.17 6.29 3.88
CA THR A 388 -16.56 5.81 4.05
C THR A 388 -17.39 6.72 4.96
N GLN A 389 -16.78 7.78 5.50
CA GLN A 389 -17.40 8.76 6.39
C GLN A 389 -16.96 10.17 5.99
N GLU A 390 -17.87 11.15 6.08
CA GLU A 390 -17.59 12.53 5.67
C GLU A 390 -16.42 13.12 6.46
N GLU A 391 -16.41 12.99 7.79
CA GLU A 391 -15.39 13.60 8.65
C GLU A 391 -13.99 13.11 8.31
N ALA A 392 -13.85 11.80 8.11
CA ALA A 392 -12.59 11.17 7.76
C ALA A 392 -12.12 11.57 6.35
N ALA A 393 -13.03 11.57 5.36
CA ALA A 393 -12.71 11.97 4.00
C ALA A 393 -12.28 13.44 3.92
N ARG A 394 -12.97 14.34 4.65
CA ARG A 394 -12.60 15.75 4.73
C ARG A 394 -11.25 15.96 5.42
N LEU A 395 -11.00 15.23 6.51
CA LEU A 395 -9.72 15.31 7.22
C LEU A 395 -8.55 14.81 6.34
N TYR A 396 -8.74 13.71 5.60
CA TYR A 396 -7.75 13.22 4.63
C TYR A 396 -7.51 14.24 3.51
N ALA A 397 -8.56 14.75 2.86
CA ALA A 397 -8.43 15.77 1.81
C ALA A 397 -7.76 17.06 2.31
N ALA A 398 -8.06 17.49 3.54
CA ALA A 398 -7.43 18.64 4.18
C ALA A 398 -5.92 18.42 4.41
N ALA A 399 -5.49 17.23 4.82
CA ALA A 399 -4.08 16.90 4.97
C ALA A 399 -3.32 16.98 3.64
N ILE A 400 -3.92 16.46 2.56
CA ILE A 400 -3.34 16.57 1.21
C ILE A 400 -3.30 18.02 0.76
N ARG A 401 -4.36 18.78 0.99
CA ARG A 401 -4.42 20.19 0.64
C ARG A 401 -3.34 21.01 1.37
N LEU A 402 -3.13 20.77 2.65
CA LEU A 402 -2.07 21.44 3.41
C LEU A 402 -0.70 21.27 2.73
N LEU A 403 -0.39 20.04 2.31
CA LEU A 403 0.87 19.74 1.61
C LEU A 403 0.92 20.37 0.22
N ALA A 404 -0.15 20.21 -0.57
CA ALA A 404 -0.20 20.71 -1.94
C ALA A 404 -0.16 22.24 -2.03
N GLU A 405 -0.85 22.93 -1.13
CA GLU A 405 -0.87 24.39 -1.03
C GLU A 405 0.48 24.94 -0.58
N ARG A 406 1.13 24.27 0.38
CA ARG A 406 2.41 24.71 0.93
C ARG A 406 3.59 24.44 0.00
N TYR A 407 3.53 23.34 -0.77
CA TYR A 407 4.64 22.86 -1.59
C TYR A 407 4.28 22.82 -3.08
N ASP A 408 3.72 23.92 -3.59
CA ASP A 408 3.37 24.08 -5.01
C ASP A 408 4.55 24.54 -5.88
N GLY A 409 5.68 24.93 -5.28
CA GLY A 409 6.87 25.47 -5.95
C GLY A 409 6.88 26.98 -6.22
N GLY A 410 5.95 27.74 -5.65
CA GLY A 410 5.94 29.20 -5.71
C GLY A 410 7.21 29.83 -5.13
N ALA A 411 7.56 31.04 -5.59
CA ALA A 411 8.83 31.70 -5.22
C ALA A 411 9.02 31.90 -3.70
N ASP A 412 7.93 32.13 -2.97
CA ASP A 412 7.95 32.33 -1.52
C ASP A 412 7.66 31.03 -0.73
N HIS A 413 7.55 29.89 -1.42
CA HIS A 413 7.19 28.61 -0.80
C HIS A 413 8.42 27.74 -0.53
N PRO A 414 8.38 26.85 0.47
CA PRO A 414 9.54 26.06 0.87
C PRO A 414 10.02 25.05 -0.17
N GLY A 415 9.26 24.78 -1.24
CA GLY A 415 9.67 23.85 -2.29
C GLY A 415 8.47 23.35 -3.08
N ARG A 416 8.66 22.26 -3.82
CA ARG A 416 7.64 21.64 -4.67
C ARG A 416 7.55 20.15 -4.44
N ILE A 417 6.35 19.61 -4.22
CA ILE A 417 6.07 18.18 -4.35
C ILE A 417 5.54 17.94 -5.76
N ASN A 418 6.31 17.25 -6.59
CA ASN A 418 5.99 17.06 -8.01
C ASN A 418 5.11 15.83 -8.27
N GLN A 419 5.32 14.79 -7.48
CA GLN A 419 4.75 13.46 -7.70
C GLN A 419 4.21 12.93 -6.38
N TRP A 420 3.07 12.25 -6.46
CA TRP A 420 2.37 11.72 -5.28
C TRP A 420 2.26 10.21 -5.41
N ILE A 421 3.08 9.48 -4.66
CA ILE A 421 3.00 8.03 -4.59
C ILE A 421 1.95 7.69 -3.53
N LEU A 422 0.93 6.95 -3.94
CA LEU A 422 -0.23 6.70 -3.11
C LEU A 422 -0.05 5.40 -2.35
N HIS A 423 0.10 5.53 -1.03
CA HIS A 423 0.32 4.42 -0.11
C HIS A 423 1.58 3.64 -0.47
N ASN A 424 1.80 2.51 0.19
CA ASN A 424 2.95 1.65 -0.09
C ASN A 424 2.47 0.25 -0.48
N GLU A 425 3.09 -0.32 -1.51
CA GLU A 425 2.95 -1.72 -1.93
C GLU A 425 1.50 -2.22 -1.83
N ILE A 426 0.61 -1.62 -2.62
CA ILE A 426 -0.84 -1.87 -2.47
C ILE A 426 -1.23 -3.31 -2.84
N ASP A 427 -0.38 -4.02 -3.57
CA ASP A 427 -0.52 -5.45 -3.84
C ASP A 427 -0.21 -6.32 -2.61
N GLN A 428 0.46 -5.77 -1.60
CA GLN A 428 0.60 -6.34 -0.26
C GLN A 428 -0.27 -5.58 0.75
N ALA A 429 -1.53 -5.34 0.37
CA ALA A 429 -2.51 -4.56 1.12
C ALA A 429 -2.60 -4.96 2.60
N GLY A 430 -2.56 -6.25 2.91
CA GLY A 430 -2.63 -6.74 4.28
C GLY A 430 -1.57 -6.15 5.24
N THR A 431 -0.39 -5.83 4.73
CA THR A 431 0.72 -5.24 5.50
C THR A 431 0.77 -3.72 5.32
N TRP A 432 0.73 -3.25 4.07
CA TRP A 432 1.16 -1.90 3.72
C TRP A 432 0.05 -0.93 3.32
N THR A 433 -1.17 -1.41 3.08
CA THR A 433 -2.34 -0.57 2.77
C THR A 433 -3.62 -1.27 3.25
N ASN A 434 -3.67 -1.56 4.55
CA ASN A 434 -4.66 -2.48 5.11
C ASN A 434 -6.08 -1.88 5.11
N MET A 435 -7.05 -2.67 4.66
CA MET A 435 -8.48 -2.42 4.84
C MET A 435 -9.23 -3.72 5.15
N GLY A 436 -8.55 -4.68 5.76
CA GLY A 436 -9.00 -6.05 5.99
C GLY A 436 -8.90 -6.93 4.74
N ASP A 437 -9.34 -8.18 4.86
CA ASP A 437 -9.41 -9.09 3.72
C ASP A 437 -10.52 -8.69 2.75
N GLN A 438 -10.14 -8.24 1.54
CA GLN A 438 -11.06 -7.73 0.53
C GLN A 438 -10.95 -8.42 -0.83
N PRO A 439 -12.07 -8.58 -1.54
CA PRO A 439 -12.06 -8.79 -2.98
C PRO A 439 -11.38 -7.62 -3.73
N LEU A 440 -10.80 -7.92 -4.90
CA LEU A 440 -9.92 -7.00 -5.63
C LEU A 440 -10.63 -5.70 -6.07
N ALA A 441 -11.85 -5.78 -6.64
CA ALA A 441 -12.54 -4.59 -7.13
C ALA A 441 -12.93 -3.66 -5.98
N ARG A 442 -13.33 -4.22 -4.84
CA ARG A 442 -13.62 -3.44 -3.63
C ARG A 442 -12.38 -2.71 -3.10
N HIS A 443 -11.23 -3.39 -3.06
CA HIS A 443 -9.97 -2.77 -2.66
C HIS A 443 -9.56 -1.62 -3.61
N LEU A 444 -9.65 -1.86 -4.92
CA LEU A 444 -9.30 -0.87 -5.93
C LEU A 444 -10.30 0.29 -6.03
N GLU A 445 -11.56 0.11 -5.66
CA GLU A 445 -12.55 1.20 -5.58
C GLU A 445 -12.13 2.22 -4.51
N ALA A 446 -11.79 1.75 -3.31
CA ALA A 446 -11.32 2.62 -2.24
C ALA A 446 -9.99 3.31 -2.62
N TYR A 447 -9.08 2.56 -3.22
CA TYR A 447 -7.81 3.08 -3.73
C TYR A 447 -8.01 4.14 -4.82
N MET A 448 -8.90 3.91 -5.79
CA MET A 448 -9.24 4.86 -6.86
C MET A 448 -9.76 6.18 -6.31
N ARG A 449 -10.67 6.14 -5.34
CA ARG A 449 -11.17 7.37 -4.68
C ARG A 449 -10.06 8.11 -3.96
N SER A 450 -9.18 7.41 -3.26
CA SER A 450 -7.97 8.01 -2.67
C SER A 450 -7.10 8.68 -3.75
N ALA A 451 -6.87 8.00 -4.87
CA ALA A 451 -6.08 8.52 -5.97
C ALA A 451 -6.68 9.79 -6.58
N ARG A 452 -8.00 9.82 -6.76
CA ARG A 452 -8.73 10.98 -7.28
C ARG A 452 -8.71 12.15 -6.32
N VAL A 453 -8.91 11.91 -5.03
CA VAL A 453 -8.80 12.96 -4.00
C VAL A 453 -7.40 13.58 -4.04
N VAL A 454 -6.35 12.76 -4.09
CA VAL A 454 -4.97 13.29 -4.13
C VAL A 454 -4.70 14.03 -5.44
N HIS A 455 -5.02 13.42 -6.57
CA HIS A 455 -4.78 14.00 -7.89
C HIS A 455 -5.47 15.35 -8.05
N HIS A 456 -6.78 15.40 -7.82
CA HIS A 456 -7.55 16.62 -8.00
C HIS A 456 -7.18 17.69 -6.97
N THR A 457 -6.91 17.31 -5.72
CA THR A 457 -6.44 18.29 -4.70
C THR A 457 -5.10 18.89 -5.07
N ALA A 458 -4.12 18.07 -5.47
CA ALA A 458 -2.80 18.54 -5.86
C ALA A 458 -2.85 19.45 -7.09
N GLN A 459 -3.67 19.09 -8.09
CA GLN A 459 -3.80 19.90 -9.31
C GLN A 459 -4.41 21.29 -9.08
N LEU A 460 -5.16 21.51 -7.99
CA LEU A 460 -5.62 22.86 -7.62
C LEU A 460 -4.45 23.83 -7.40
N PHE A 461 -3.26 23.33 -7.09
CA PHE A 461 -2.05 24.11 -6.78
C PHE A 461 -0.91 23.87 -7.77
N ASP A 462 -0.79 22.67 -8.36
CA ASP A 462 0.20 22.35 -9.38
C ASP A 462 -0.40 21.48 -10.50
N ARG A 463 -0.62 22.07 -11.68
CA ARG A 463 -1.21 21.36 -12.83
C ARG A 463 -0.36 20.17 -13.33
N GLN A 464 0.92 20.13 -12.98
CA GLN A 464 1.85 19.05 -13.36
C GLN A 464 1.89 17.91 -12.34
N SER A 465 1.13 18.01 -11.24
CA SER A 465 1.04 16.95 -10.24
C SER A 465 0.40 15.69 -10.81
N ARG A 466 1.09 14.57 -10.58
CA ARG A 466 0.67 13.22 -11.01
C ARG A 466 0.67 12.28 -9.82
N VAL A 467 -0.16 11.24 -9.91
CA VAL A 467 -0.24 10.21 -8.87
C VAL A 467 0.33 8.89 -9.37
N PHE A 468 0.92 8.11 -8.47
CA PHE A 468 1.58 6.85 -8.81
C PHE A 468 1.15 5.72 -7.88
N MET A 469 0.92 4.55 -8.47
CA MET A 469 0.56 3.32 -7.77
C MET A 469 1.78 2.55 -7.31
N SER A 470 1.98 2.46 -5.99
CA SER A 470 3.10 1.71 -5.39
C SER A 470 2.86 0.20 -5.46
N LEU A 471 3.79 -0.55 -6.06
CA LEU A 471 3.65 -1.98 -6.38
C LEU A 471 4.96 -2.75 -6.17
N THR A 472 4.88 -3.98 -5.68
CA THR A 472 6.06 -4.85 -5.53
C THR A 472 6.53 -5.46 -6.84
N HIS A 473 7.70 -6.13 -6.83
CA HIS A 473 8.26 -6.87 -7.98
C HIS A 473 7.47 -8.12 -8.39
N HIS A 474 6.42 -8.49 -7.65
CA HIS A 474 5.48 -9.52 -8.09
C HIS A 474 4.72 -9.02 -9.33
N TRP A 475 4.38 -9.93 -10.25
CA TRP A 475 3.67 -9.56 -11.47
C TRP A 475 2.40 -10.39 -11.71
N THR A 476 2.53 -11.62 -12.22
CA THR A 476 1.40 -12.55 -12.41
C THR A 476 1.17 -13.50 -11.24
N LYS A 477 2.01 -13.44 -10.20
CA LYS A 477 1.90 -14.24 -8.99
C LYS A 477 1.65 -13.32 -7.80
N GLN A 478 0.78 -13.74 -6.87
CA GLN A 478 0.61 -13.03 -5.60
C GLN A 478 1.89 -13.12 -4.76
N SER A 479 2.19 -12.04 -4.04
CA SER A 479 3.20 -12.09 -2.98
C SER A 479 2.82 -13.08 -1.88
N SER A 480 3.82 -13.62 -1.20
CA SER A 480 3.59 -14.42 0.00
C SER A 480 3.06 -13.54 1.12
N GLY A 481 1.90 -13.86 1.67
CA GLY A 481 1.29 -13.09 2.74
C GLY A 481 -0.22 -13.24 2.76
N THR A 482 -0.88 -12.59 3.71
CA THR A 482 -2.34 -12.50 3.76
C THR A 482 -2.80 -11.15 3.23
N GLY A 483 -3.89 -11.11 2.47
CA GLY A 483 -4.39 -9.89 1.85
C GLY A 483 -3.47 -9.34 0.76
N THR A 484 -3.09 -10.20 -0.20
CA THR A 484 -2.23 -9.87 -1.33
C THR A 484 -2.98 -9.97 -2.66
N TYR A 485 -2.56 -9.23 -3.67
CA TYR A 485 -3.16 -9.20 -5.00
C TYR A 485 -2.14 -9.47 -6.10
N VAL A 486 -2.63 -9.89 -7.28
CA VAL A 486 -1.80 -10.01 -8.48
C VAL A 486 -1.63 -8.62 -9.09
N VAL A 487 -0.39 -8.14 -9.17
CA VAL A 487 -0.09 -6.76 -9.63
C VAL A 487 -0.63 -6.49 -11.03
N ARG A 488 -0.47 -7.43 -11.97
CA ARG A 488 -1.00 -7.27 -13.33
C ARG A 488 -2.51 -7.01 -13.31
N ASP A 489 -3.26 -7.83 -12.58
CA ASP A 489 -4.71 -7.73 -12.48
C ASP A 489 -5.14 -6.41 -11.81
N MET A 490 -4.34 -5.92 -10.86
CA MET A 490 -4.58 -4.60 -10.26
C MET A 490 -4.47 -3.48 -11.30
N ILE A 491 -3.40 -3.47 -12.10
CA ILE A 491 -3.19 -2.45 -13.14
C ILE A 491 -4.31 -2.52 -14.19
N GLU A 492 -4.70 -3.72 -14.62
CA GLU A 492 -5.78 -3.89 -15.61
C GLU A 492 -7.11 -3.34 -15.09
N LEU A 493 -7.51 -3.71 -13.87
CA LEU A 493 -8.78 -3.27 -13.29
C LEU A 493 -8.74 -1.78 -12.95
N PHE A 494 -7.63 -1.26 -12.43
CA PHE A 494 -7.48 0.16 -12.12
C PHE A 494 -7.56 1.03 -13.37
N ALA A 495 -6.90 0.63 -14.46
CA ALA A 495 -6.99 1.34 -15.74
C ALA A 495 -8.42 1.35 -16.29
N ARG A 496 -9.14 0.23 -16.16
CA ARG A 496 -10.55 0.13 -16.52
C ARG A 496 -11.43 1.07 -15.68
N MET A 497 -11.26 1.07 -14.35
CA MET A 497 -11.96 1.98 -13.45
C MET A 497 -11.65 3.45 -13.75
N ALA A 498 -10.39 3.79 -14.06
CA ALA A 498 -9.97 5.15 -14.36
C ALA A 498 -10.72 5.70 -15.57
N ARG A 499 -10.88 4.91 -16.64
CA ARG A 499 -11.61 5.30 -17.84
C ARG A 499 -13.13 5.38 -17.65
N ALA A 500 -13.71 4.55 -16.79
CA ALA A 500 -15.16 4.48 -16.61
C ALA A 500 -15.77 5.77 -16.01
N GLU A 501 -14.97 6.54 -15.27
CA GLU A 501 -15.40 7.79 -14.60
C GLU A 501 -14.53 9.00 -14.99
N GLY A 502 -13.93 8.98 -16.20
CA GLY A 502 -13.12 10.06 -16.75
C GLY A 502 -11.62 9.89 -16.50
N ASP A 503 -10.86 9.47 -17.52
CA ASP A 503 -9.43 9.13 -17.36
C ASP A 503 -8.57 10.32 -16.88
N PHE A 504 -7.46 10.04 -16.19
CA PHE A 504 -6.59 11.03 -15.54
C PHE A 504 -5.13 10.58 -15.55
N GLU A 505 -4.17 11.49 -15.31
CA GLU A 505 -2.74 11.21 -15.41
C GLU A 505 -2.18 10.49 -14.16
N TRP A 506 -2.48 9.20 -14.03
CA TRP A 506 -1.81 8.28 -13.10
C TRP A 506 -0.62 7.55 -13.76
N GLY A 507 0.28 7.02 -12.94
CA GLY A 507 1.41 6.16 -13.32
C GLY A 507 1.68 5.05 -12.29
N VAL A 508 2.81 4.36 -12.41
CA VAL A 508 3.22 3.29 -11.48
C VAL A 508 4.52 3.63 -10.77
N ALA A 509 4.59 3.29 -9.49
CA ALA A 509 5.74 3.38 -8.60
C ALA A 509 6.16 1.95 -8.24
N TYR A 510 6.98 1.33 -9.07
CA TYR A 510 7.28 -0.10 -9.03
C TYR A 510 8.55 -0.39 -8.22
N HIS A 511 8.59 -1.50 -7.47
CA HIS A 511 9.72 -1.88 -6.61
C HIS A 511 10.47 -3.11 -7.16
N PRO A 512 11.25 -2.99 -8.26
CA PRO A 512 11.92 -4.12 -8.89
C PRO A 512 13.16 -4.55 -8.11
N TYR A 513 12.98 -5.35 -7.07
CA TYR A 513 14.08 -6.03 -6.40
C TYR A 513 14.59 -7.25 -7.20
N PRO A 514 15.83 -7.70 -6.97
CA PRO A 514 16.26 -9.04 -7.37
C PRO A 514 15.29 -10.09 -6.84
N ARG A 515 15.13 -11.20 -7.56
CA ARG A 515 14.19 -12.28 -7.17
C ARG A 515 14.46 -12.78 -5.75
N ASP A 516 15.74 -12.96 -5.40
CA ASP A 516 16.18 -13.18 -4.03
C ASP A 516 16.77 -11.88 -3.46
N LEU A 517 16.03 -11.23 -2.56
CA LEU A 517 16.45 -10.02 -1.86
C LEU A 517 17.82 -10.15 -1.18
N ARG A 518 18.25 -11.37 -0.81
CA ARG A 518 19.55 -11.61 -0.16
C ARG A 518 20.69 -11.70 -1.16
N ASN A 519 20.41 -11.94 -2.44
CA ASN A 519 21.41 -12.10 -3.49
C ASN A 519 21.44 -10.86 -4.41
N PRO A 520 22.54 -10.07 -4.42
CA PRO A 520 22.64 -8.91 -5.32
C PRO A 520 22.77 -9.26 -6.80
N ASP A 521 23.06 -10.51 -7.15
CA ASP A 521 23.43 -10.93 -8.51
C ASP A 521 22.20 -11.06 -9.44
N THR A 522 21.40 -10.00 -9.58
CA THR A 522 20.15 -10.00 -10.36
C THR A 522 20.32 -10.46 -11.81
N TRP A 523 21.49 -10.25 -12.41
CA TRP A 523 21.79 -10.74 -13.77
C TRP A 523 21.73 -12.28 -13.87
N LYS A 524 21.84 -12.99 -12.75
CA LYS A 524 21.69 -14.44 -12.63
C LYS A 524 20.27 -14.90 -12.28
N ASP A 525 19.31 -13.98 -12.08
CA ASP A 525 17.93 -14.35 -11.74
C ASP A 525 17.34 -15.34 -12.76
N THR A 526 16.76 -16.43 -12.27
CA THR A 526 16.18 -17.52 -13.07
C THR A 526 14.65 -17.48 -13.04
N GLU A 527 14.00 -18.26 -13.92
CA GLU A 527 12.52 -18.33 -14.05
C GLU A 527 11.84 -16.99 -14.41
N LEU A 528 12.59 -16.11 -15.07
CA LEU A 528 12.08 -14.87 -15.62
C LEU A 528 11.84 -15.03 -17.13
N THR A 529 10.67 -14.61 -17.59
CA THR A 529 10.37 -14.49 -19.02
C THR A 529 10.37 -13.01 -19.43
N THR A 530 10.41 -12.77 -20.74
CA THR A 530 10.31 -11.42 -21.34
C THR A 530 8.92 -11.13 -21.88
N ASP A 531 7.96 -12.03 -21.69
CA ASP A 531 6.55 -11.84 -22.00
C ASP A 531 5.79 -11.23 -20.80
N PHE A 532 4.51 -10.91 -21.02
CA PHE A 532 3.66 -10.30 -20.01
C PHE A 532 3.11 -11.29 -18.96
N ASP A 533 3.44 -12.58 -19.07
CA ASP A 533 3.01 -13.64 -18.16
C ASP A 533 4.09 -14.01 -17.11
N THR A 534 5.28 -13.40 -17.18
CA THR A 534 6.36 -13.56 -16.18
C THR A 534 5.83 -13.43 -14.74
N HIS A 535 6.31 -14.27 -13.82
CA HIS A 535 5.86 -14.19 -12.42
C HIS A 535 6.37 -12.97 -11.67
N TYR A 536 7.54 -12.47 -12.09
CA TYR A 536 8.23 -11.34 -11.47
C TYR A 536 8.76 -10.41 -12.55
N ILE A 537 8.76 -9.11 -12.25
CA ILE A 537 9.54 -8.11 -12.99
C ILE A 537 10.65 -7.62 -12.05
N THR A 538 11.87 -7.93 -12.42
CA THR A 538 13.10 -7.63 -11.67
C THR A 538 13.99 -6.71 -12.51
N PRO A 539 15.16 -6.25 -12.02
CA PRO A 539 16.11 -5.53 -12.86
C PRO A 539 16.51 -6.29 -14.13
N LYS A 540 16.51 -7.64 -14.13
CA LYS A 540 16.93 -8.45 -15.28
C LYS A 540 16.00 -8.37 -16.48
N ASN A 541 14.68 -8.35 -16.26
CA ASN A 541 13.64 -8.30 -17.30
C ASN A 541 12.79 -7.03 -17.21
N ILE A 542 13.36 -5.93 -16.70
CA ILE A 542 12.66 -4.68 -16.42
C ILE A 542 11.94 -4.07 -17.64
N GLU A 543 12.35 -4.43 -18.86
CA GLU A 543 11.72 -4.01 -20.13
C GLU A 543 10.25 -4.43 -20.25
N VAL A 544 9.83 -5.49 -19.54
CA VAL A 544 8.45 -6.00 -19.56
C VAL A 544 7.46 -4.92 -19.09
N LEU A 545 7.80 -4.17 -18.04
CA LEU A 545 6.91 -3.16 -17.45
C LEU A 545 6.57 -2.01 -18.42
N PRO A 546 7.54 -1.27 -18.99
CA PRO A 546 7.24 -0.22 -19.95
C PRO A 546 6.61 -0.78 -21.23
N ALA A 547 6.97 -1.98 -21.68
CA ALA A 547 6.33 -2.62 -22.83
C ALA A 547 4.83 -2.90 -22.57
N PHE A 548 4.48 -3.38 -21.37
CA PHE A 548 3.10 -3.60 -20.95
C PHE A 548 2.33 -2.27 -20.86
N MET A 549 2.91 -1.25 -20.21
CA MET A 549 2.29 0.07 -20.03
C MET A 549 2.15 0.88 -21.33
N LYS A 550 2.79 0.47 -22.43
CA LYS A 550 2.64 1.07 -23.78
C LYS A 550 1.41 0.59 -24.54
N GLN A 551 0.71 -0.45 -24.06
CA GLN A 551 -0.50 -0.93 -24.73
C GLN A 551 -1.61 0.14 -24.68
N GLU A 552 -2.43 0.23 -25.73
CA GLU A 552 -3.44 1.30 -25.91
C GLU A 552 -4.33 1.52 -24.69
N ARG A 553 -4.75 0.43 -24.04
CA ARG A 553 -5.57 0.44 -22.83
C ARG A 553 -4.88 1.00 -21.58
N PHE A 554 -3.63 1.44 -21.66
CA PHE A 554 -2.92 2.09 -20.55
C PHE A 554 -2.43 3.49 -20.92
N LEU A 555 -2.63 3.95 -22.14
CA LEU A 555 -2.21 5.29 -22.54
C LEU A 555 -3.12 6.36 -21.91
N TYR A 556 -2.55 7.52 -21.59
CA TYR A 556 -3.30 8.72 -21.25
C TYR A 556 -3.18 9.72 -22.39
N GLN A 557 -4.30 10.12 -22.98
CA GLN A 557 -4.31 11.04 -24.14
C GLN A 557 -3.34 10.60 -25.26
N GLY A 558 -3.28 9.29 -25.51
CA GLY A 558 -2.41 8.68 -26.53
C GLY A 558 -0.92 8.58 -26.15
N LYS A 559 -0.52 8.91 -24.91
CA LYS A 559 0.87 8.86 -24.44
C LYS A 559 1.07 7.81 -23.33
N PRO A 560 2.24 7.16 -23.27
CA PRO A 560 2.59 6.29 -22.15
C PRO A 560 2.56 7.04 -20.81
N ARG A 561 2.18 6.34 -19.75
CA ARG A 561 2.19 6.85 -18.38
C ARG A 561 3.58 6.75 -17.77
N GLY A 562 3.88 7.64 -16.82
CA GLY A 562 5.17 7.64 -16.13
C GLY A 562 5.37 6.41 -15.25
N ILE A 563 6.60 5.89 -15.25
CA ILE A 563 7.04 4.82 -14.35
C ILE A 563 8.12 5.37 -13.43
N LEU A 564 7.94 5.22 -12.12
CA LEU A 564 8.97 5.46 -11.13
C LEU A 564 9.41 4.11 -10.58
N LEU A 565 10.71 3.84 -10.52
CA LEU A 565 11.21 2.75 -9.70
C LEU A 565 11.45 3.33 -8.31
N SER A 566 10.47 3.21 -7.41
CA SER A 566 10.39 4.04 -6.20
C SER A 566 11.09 3.47 -4.97
N GLU A 567 11.43 2.19 -5.01
CA GLU A 567 12.11 1.50 -3.92
C GLU A 567 12.76 0.22 -4.44
N GLN A 568 14.08 0.25 -4.62
CA GLN A 568 14.83 -0.93 -5.04
C GLN A 568 16.33 -0.73 -4.77
N GLY A 569 17.03 -1.83 -4.58
CA GLY A 569 18.47 -1.82 -4.41
C GLY A 569 19.04 -3.23 -4.43
N PHE A 570 20.33 -3.32 -4.11
CA PHE A 570 21.07 -4.56 -4.11
C PHE A 570 21.64 -4.78 -2.71
N ASN A 571 21.43 -5.97 -2.15
CA ASN A 571 21.95 -6.31 -0.83
C ASN A 571 23.47 -6.51 -0.88
N SER A 572 24.18 -6.02 0.13
CA SER A 572 25.57 -6.44 0.40
C SER A 572 25.54 -7.51 1.49
N PRO A 573 25.65 -8.83 1.18
CA PRO A 573 25.49 -9.89 2.18
C PRO A 573 26.38 -9.71 3.41
N THR A 574 27.62 -9.27 3.18
CA THR A 574 28.55 -8.80 4.21
C THR A 574 29.09 -7.41 3.86
N LEU A 575 29.91 -6.84 4.74
CA LEU A 575 30.66 -5.60 4.45
C LEU A 575 32.03 -5.88 3.80
N SER A 576 32.32 -7.12 3.39
CA SER A 576 33.55 -7.43 2.67
C SER A 576 33.60 -6.73 1.31
N GLU A 577 34.80 -6.35 0.87
CA GLU A 577 34.98 -5.69 -0.43
C GLU A 577 34.39 -6.49 -1.61
N PRO A 578 34.52 -7.85 -1.68
CA PRO A 578 33.86 -8.63 -2.73
C PRO A 578 32.34 -8.49 -2.76
N ASP A 579 31.67 -8.50 -1.61
CA ASP A 579 30.21 -8.36 -1.53
C ASP A 579 29.75 -6.94 -1.87
N GLN A 580 30.50 -5.92 -1.44
CA GLN A 580 30.25 -4.54 -1.85
C GLN A 580 30.40 -4.36 -3.37
N LYS A 581 31.37 -5.04 -3.99
CA LYS A 581 31.54 -5.05 -5.46
C LYS A 581 30.37 -5.73 -6.17
N ARG A 582 29.76 -6.76 -5.58
CA ARG A 582 28.54 -7.40 -6.13
C ARG A 582 27.32 -6.47 -6.05
N GLN A 583 27.12 -5.81 -4.91
CA GLN A 583 26.11 -4.75 -4.78
C GLN A 583 26.31 -3.67 -5.86
N ALA A 584 27.55 -3.19 -6.01
CA ALA A 584 27.91 -2.15 -6.98
C ALA A 584 27.73 -2.62 -8.44
N ALA A 585 28.03 -3.87 -8.75
CA ALA A 585 27.78 -4.46 -10.07
C ALA A 585 26.28 -4.48 -10.40
N GLY A 586 25.41 -4.73 -9.42
CA GLY A 586 23.95 -4.62 -9.57
C GLY A 586 23.51 -3.20 -9.98
N LEU A 587 24.09 -2.17 -9.34
CA LEU A 587 23.81 -0.77 -9.70
C LEU A 587 24.23 -0.48 -11.15
N VAL A 588 25.44 -0.87 -11.56
CA VAL A 588 25.90 -0.69 -12.95
C VAL A 588 24.99 -1.43 -13.92
N TYR A 589 24.63 -2.69 -13.60
CA TYR A 589 23.76 -3.52 -14.42
C TYR A 589 22.41 -2.85 -14.71
N VAL A 590 21.71 -2.37 -13.67
CA VAL A 590 20.39 -1.76 -13.86
C VAL A 590 20.49 -0.46 -14.65
N PHE A 591 21.46 0.42 -14.35
CA PHE A 591 21.60 1.68 -15.08
C PHE A 591 22.02 1.51 -16.54
N ARG A 592 22.74 0.43 -16.89
CA ARG A 592 22.98 0.07 -18.31
C ARG A 592 21.67 -0.19 -19.05
N LYS A 593 20.70 -0.85 -18.40
CA LYS A 593 19.38 -1.14 -19.00
C LYS A 593 18.49 0.11 -19.05
N LEU A 594 18.51 0.94 -18.00
CA LEU A 594 17.67 2.14 -17.94
C LEU A 594 18.00 3.17 -19.04
N LYS A 595 19.23 3.19 -19.56
CA LYS A 595 19.65 4.04 -20.69
C LYS A 595 18.73 3.91 -21.92
N SER A 596 18.10 2.76 -22.14
CA SER A 596 17.19 2.51 -23.27
C SER A 596 15.69 2.55 -22.90
N LEU A 597 15.33 2.95 -21.67
CA LEU A 597 13.96 2.90 -21.15
C LEU A 597 13.51 4.28 -20.66
N PRO A 598 13.26 5.24 -21.57
CA PRO A 598 12.90 6.62 -21.20
C PRO A 598 11.53 6.75 -20.52
N GLU A 599 10.67 5.71 -20.58
CA GLU A 599 9.40 5.68 -19.85
C GLU A 599 9.59 5.51 -18.34
N ILE A 600 10.73 4.94 -17.93
CA ILE A 600 11.15 4.95 -16.53
C ILE A 600 11.71 6.33 -16.26
N GLU A 601 11.01 7.14 -15.48
CA GLU A 601 11.39 8.53 -15.24
C GLU A 601 12.40 8.64 -14.08
N ALA A 602 12.38 7.71 -13.13
CA ALA A 602 13.22 7.74 -11.94
C ALA A 602 13.60 6.33 -11.46
N TYR A 603 14.78 6.22 -10.86
CA TYR A 603 15.28 5.09 -10.08
C TYR A 603 15.69 5.61 -8.69
N HIS A 604 14.83 5.39 -7.70
CA HIS A 604 15.05 5.68 -6.30
C HIS A 604 15.76 4.50 -5.62
N LEU A 605 17.06 4.64 -5.40
CA LEU A 605 17.85 3.65 -4.68
C LEU A 605 17.36 3.56 -3.23
N HIS A 606 16.83 2.39 -2.86
CA HIS A 606 16.65 1.97 -1.47
C HIS A 606 17.89 1.16 -1.09
N ARG A 607 18.83 1.72 -0.33
CA ARG A 607 18.71 2.96 0.45
C ARG A 607 20.00 3.76 0.54
N TYR A 608 19.90 4.96 1.11
CA TYR A 608 21.05 5.80 1.44
C TYR A 608 22.00 5.07 2.41
N GLN A 609 21.49 4.70 3.59
CA GLN A 609 22.24 4.12 4.71
C GLN A 609 21.71 2.73 5.08
N ASP A 610 22.57 1.77 5.39
CA ASP A 610 22.15 0.45 5.88
C ASP A 610 21.28 0.52 7.14
N ALA A 611 20.30 -0.39 7.23
CA ALA A 611 19.48 -0.55 8.43
C ALA A 611 19.01 -2.01 8.63
N PRO A 612 19.92 -2.99 8.76
CA PRO A 612 19.57 -4.40 8.77
C PRO A 612 18.60 -4.79 9.90
N ALA A 613 18.62 -4.09 11.04
CA ALA A 613 17.65 -4.33 12.11
C ALA A 613 16.20 -4.05 11.67
N GLY A 614 15.98 -3.04 10.82
CA GLY A 614 14.66 -2.70 10.27
C GLY A 614 14.32 -3.43 8.97
N GLU A 615 15.31 -4.00 8.30
CA GLU A 615 15.22 -4.57 6.94
C GLU A 615 15.42 -6.10 6.93
N GLY A 616 15.13 -6.79 8.04
CA GLY A 616 15.24 -8.26 8.11
C GLY A 616 16.66 -8.81 7.87
N GLY A 617 17.69 -8.03 8.22
CA GLY A 617 19.10 -8.36 8.04
C GLY A 617 19.74 -7.84 6.76
N LEU A 618 18.98 -7.18 5.87
CA LEU A 618 19.48 -6.68 4.58
C LEU A 618 20.33 -5.41 4.74
N ARG A 619 21.39 -5.30 3.93
CA ARG A 619 22.29 -4.15 3.84
C ARG A 619 22.21 -3.53 2.44
N LEU A 620 21.09 -2.84 2.21
CA LEU A 620 20.74 -2.19 0.95
C LEU A 620 21.36 -0.79 0.78
N GLY A 621 21.98 -0.26 1.83
CA GLY A 621 22.60 1.06 1.85
C GLY A 621 23.83 1.16 0.94
N ILE A 622 24.09 2.34 0.40
CA ILE A 622 25.40 2.69 -0.22
C ILE A 622 26.37 3.32 0.79
N ILE A 623 25.90 3.63 1.99
CA ILE A 623 26.74 3.85 3.17
C ILE A 623 26.40 2.80 4.24
N THR A 624 27.37 2.47 5.09
CA THR A 624 27.22 1.50 6.18
C THR A 624 26.32 2.05 7.29
N GLU A 625 25.96 1.18 8.25
CA GLU A 625 25.18 1.55 9.43
C GLU A 625 25.86 2.66 10.26
N THR A 626 27.20 2.74 10.20
CA THR A 626 28.03 3.74 10.89
C THR A 626 28.31 5.00 10.06
N GLY A 627 27.81 5.06 8.81
CA GLY A 627 27.97 6.21 7.93
C GLY A 627 29.20 6.18 7.02
N GLU A 628 29.94 5.06 6.96
CA GLU A 628 31.08 4.92 6.05
C GLU A 628 30.62 4.65 4.62
N HIS A 629 31.27 5.26 3.64
CA HIS A 629 30.96 5.02 2.23
C HIS A 629 31.34 3.60 1.82
N LYS A 630 30.41 2.90 1.14
CA LYS A 630 30.70 1.62 0.48
C LYS A 630 31.20 1.86 -0.95
N VAL A 631 31.70 0.82 -1.61
CA VAL A 631 31.98 0.84 -3.06
C VAL A 631 30.77 1.34 -3.87
N GLY A 632 29.56 0.97 -3.44
CA GLY A 632 28.31 1.42 -4.05
C GLY A 632 28.13 2.94 -4.05
N TRP A 633 28.67 3.68 -3.07
CA TRP A 633 28.63 5.15 -3.04
C TRP A 633 29.36 5.77 -4.22
N ASP A 634 30.63 5.38 -4.41
CA ASP A 634 31.46 5.92 -5.48
C ASP A 634 30.90 5.54 -6.86
N VAL A 635 30.45 4.29 -7.01
CA VAL A 635 29.76 3.86 -8.24
C VAL A 635 28.52 4.73 -8.49
N TYR A 636 27.67 4.90 -7.49
CA TYR A 636 26.44 5.66 -7.65
C TYR A 636 26.71 7.14 -7.96
N ARG A 637 27.74 7.74 -7.38
CA ARG A 637 28.22 9.09 -7.72
C ARG A 637 28.59 9.21 -9.19
N GLU A 638 29.40 8.26 -9.70
CA GLU A 638 29.97 8.35 -11.05
C GLU A 638 29.05 7.91 -12.19
N ILE A 639 28.01 7.09 -11.92
CA ILE A 639 27.06 6.65 -12.96
C ILE A 639 26.48 7.85 -13.73
N GLY A 640 26.54 7.80 -15.06
CA GLY A 640 25.97 8.80 -15.96
C GLY A 640 26.81 10.08 -16.13
N THR A 641 28.05 10.11 -15.63
CA THR A 641 28.94 11.28 -15.73
C THR A 641 29.84 11.27 -16.96
N GLY A 642 30.11 10.09 -17.54
CA GLY A 642 31.09 9.87 -18.60
C GLY A 642 32.55 9.91 -18.12
N SER A 643 32.79 9.90 -16.80
CA SER A 643 34.12 10.03 -16.21
C SER A 643 35.01 8.79 -16.46
N GLU A 644 36.33 8.95 -16.29
CA GLU A 644 37.25 7.80 -16.30
C GLU A 644 36.94 6.82 -15.15
N ALA A 645 36.46 7.33 -14.02
CA ALA A 645 36.06 6.51 -12.88
C ALA A 645 34.82 5.65 -13.20
N GLU A 646 33.82 6.21 -13.90
CA GLU A 646 32.66 5.43 -14.37
C GLU A 646 33.10 4.22 -15.22
N LYS A 647 34.04 4.40 -16.16
CA LYS A 647 34.57 3.31 -17.00
C LYS A 647 35.25 2.22 -16.17
N LYS A 648 36.06 2.60 -15.17
CA LYS A 648 36.70 1.64 -14.26
C LYS A 648 35.67 0.85 -13.45
N PHE A 649 34.59 1.49 -13.02
CA PHE A 649 33.50 0.80 -12.32
C PHE A 649 32.70 -0.11 -13.26
N GLU A 650 32.52 0.27 -14.52
CA GLU A 650 31.92 -0.57 -15.55
C GLU A 650 32.77 -1.84 -15.83
N GLU A 651 34.09 -1.71 -15.89
CA GLU A 651 35.03 -2.85 -16.02
C GLU A 651 35.01 -3.75 -14.77
N MET A 652 34.98 -3.15 -13.57
CA MET A 652 34.85 -3.89 -12.30
C MET A 652 33.57 -4.71 -12.28
N ALA A 653 32.44 -4.08 -12.63
CA ALA A 653 31.14 -4.74 -12.67
C ALA A 653 31.16 -5.91 -13.67
N GLU A 654 31.74 -5.73 -14.86
CA GLU A 654 31.88 -6.80 -15.86
C GLU A 654 32.64 -7.99 -15.29
N GLY A 655 33.80 -7.75 -14.66
CA GLY A 655 34.59 -8.79 -14.02
C GLY A 655 33.90 -9.49 -12.84
N VAL A 656 32.93 -8.86 -12.19
CA VAL A 656 32.07 -9.51 -11.18
C VAL A 656 30.99 -10.35 -11.86
N MET A 657 30.33 -9.82 -12.88
CA MET A 657 29.20 -10.47 -13.55
C MET A 657 29.61 -11.70 -14.34
N THR A 658 30.82 -11.75 -14.90
CA THR A 658 31.33 -12.87 -15.72
C THR A 658 31.97 -14.00 -14.92
N LYS A 659 32.09 -13.89 -13.59
CA LYS A 659 32.67 -14.98 -12.77
C LYS A 659 31.74 -16.20 -12.75
N PRO A 660 32.23 -17.41 -13.10
CA PRO A 660 31.51 -18.65 -12.86
C PRO A 660 31.29 -18.86 -11.36
N GLU A 661 30.22 -19.58 -11.01
CA GLU A 661 29.80 -19.88 -9.63
C GLU A 661 30.82 -20.73 -8.85
#